data_AF-A0A970M7R0-F1
#
_entry.id   AF-A0A970M7R0-F1
#
_cell.length_a   1.000
_cell.length_b   1.000
_cell.length_c   1.000
_cell.angle_alpha   90.00
_cell.angle_beta   90.00
_cell.angle_gamma   90.00
#
_symmetry.space_group_name_H-M   'P 1'
#
loop_
_entity.id
_entity.type
_entity.pdbx_description
1 polymer ?
#
loop_
_entity_poly.entity_id
_entity_poly.type
_entity_poly.pdbx_seq_one_letter_code
_entity_poly.pdbx_strand_id
1 'polypeptide(L)'
;MRTKEHERLAATRSGAEAWRLWGPYLSERQWGTVREDASSDGGAWTYFPHDHARSRAYRWGEDGLAGISDEKQRLCFALAMWNEKDPIIKERLFGLTNAEGNHGEDVKECYFYLDATPTHSYMKYLYKYPQAPFPYDELVRVNRQRSRHEPEYELLDTGVFDDERYFDVQVEYAKGATDDILIRLTVSNRGGRDAVLHLLPTLWFRNTWAMAPSTAPRPMLRRMTDPAGMTIIEAEHDELGKYYLCAETSVPLLFTENETNIQRLYGLRNFAPWVKDGINNYLVKGDATTVNPNHTGTKAALHFALHIKARKSTTLQLRLTTATPGDKASLFGDTFRQIFRQRALEADEFYAHLAPDVLGDDEKNVFRQALAGLLWSKQYYHCDMFKWLAEREADPFSPSQRHVRNQDWFHMRNDDILSMPDKWEHPSYAAWDLAFHAAALAEVDIDYAKSQMEILFSDRYQHPSGQLPAHEWHFSDAHPPVHAAAALYLYRREKAQRARGDTEFLQRMFSRLYANFTWWLNRKDRLGKTIYAGGFVSVDGVGIFDGTAALPTGGYLEQSTAAVWMAYYAQRMIDICLELAEVAPHYIDLAAQFISHFIWLASAMDRPEGTGIEMWDERDGFFYDVVRCPGGRIEKLRVRSMTGLLPLCATLIIEAEQWQRHPVLQQRVAETLQRLPQFRTINRDYGVPGVAGRTMLSIVDADKLRRILSRLLSEDEFLSPYGVRSLSKMHQGTPFRFQIDGQECRVEYAPGASPVLQFGGNANWRGPVWFPFNTLLVCALRQLHLYYGDTLKVACPSGSNQMMNLAQVAQEITRRLTNIFLKNANGHRPFHGVRAPFQNDVRFRDLVLFHEYFDGDTGQGMGASHQTGWTALIARLLHSVDTDPIF
;
A
#
# COMPACT_ATOMS: atom_id res chain seq x y z
N MET A 1 -11.42 -27.20 -8.42
CA MET A 1 -12.04 -27.77 -7.19
C MET A 1 -12.04 -26.67 -6.14
N ARG A 2 -13.14 -26.43 -5.41
CA ARG A 2 -13.16 -25.40 -4.35
C ARG A 2 -12.45 -25.95 -3.11
N THR A 3 -11.54 -25.17 -2.52
CA THR A 3 -10.84 -25.51 -1.27
C THR A 3 -11.68 -25.10 -0.06
N LYS A 4 -11.29 -25.50 1.16
CA LYS A 4 -11.98 -25.08 2.40
C LYS A 4 -11.96 -23.57 2.61
N GLU A 5 -10.90 -22.89 2.19
CA GLU A 5 -10.86 -21.43 2.27
C GLU A 5 -11.89 -20.77 1.34
N HIS A 6 -12.13 -21.32 0.15
CA HIS A 6 -13.19 -20.84 -0.74
C HIS A 6 -14.60 -21.04 -0.15
N GLU A 7 -14.81 -22.11 0.63
CA GLU A 7 -16.07 -22.33 1.36
C GLU A 7 -16.28 -21.23 2.42
N ARG A 8 -15.24 -20.84 3.17
CA ARG A 8 -15.32 -19.74 4.15
C ARG A 8 -15.58 -18.39 3.49
N LEU A 9 -14.90 -18.10 2.38
CA LEU A 9 -15.15 -16.88 1.60
C LEU A 9 -16.60 -16.81 1.14
N ALA A 10 -17.16 -17.92 0.69
CA ALA A 10 -18.58 -17.99 0.32
C ALA A 10 -19.50 -17.75 1.53
N ALA A 11 -19.20 -18.32 2.70
CA ALA A 11 -19.96 -18.12 3.93
C ALA A 11 -19.89 -16.67 4.45
N THR A 12 -18.73 -16.03 4.34
CA THR A 12 -18.57 -14.60 4.66
C THR A 12 -19.34 -13.73 3.69
N ARG A 13 -19.27 -14.03 2.39
CA ARG A 13 -20.02 -13.28 1.38
C ARG A 13 -21.54 -13.34 1.59
N SER A 14 -22.08 -14.50 1.97
CA SER A 14 -23.51 -14.65 2.24
C SER A 14 -23.95 -14.10 3.60
N GLY A 15 -23.01 -13.65 4.44
CA GLY A 15 -23.28 -13.25 5.82
C GLY A 15 -23.63 -14.43 6.75
N ALA A 16 -23.36 -15.66 6.33
CA ALA A 16 -23.64 -16.85 7.15
C ALA A 16 -22.64 -16.97 8.31
N GLU A 17 -21.38 -16.62 8.07
CA GLU A 17 -20.32 -16.67 9.09
C GLU A 17 -19.39 -15.45 8.99
N ALA A 18 -19.14 -14.78 10.11
CA ALA A 18 -18.32 -13.58 10.22
C ALA A 18 -16.82 -13.90 10.33
N TRP A 19 -16.23 -14.61 9.35
CA TRP A 19 -14.81 -14.97 9.43
C TRP A 19 -13.86 -13.76 9.48
N ARG A 20 -14.27 -12.61 8.97
CA ARG A 20 -13.49 -11.36 9.03
C ARG A 20 -13.61 -10.62 10.37
N LEU A 21 -14.38 -11.14 11.33
CA LEU A 21 -14.56 -10.52 12.64
C LEU A 21 -13.21 -10.24 13.32
N TRP A 22 -12.27 -11.17 13.24
CA TRP A 22 -10.92 -11.01 13.77
C TRP A 22 -9.87 -11.05 12.65
N GLY A 23 -8.88 -10.17 12.71
CA GLY A 23 -7.81 -10.13 11.73
C GLY A 23 -6.66 -9.22 12.17
N PRO A 24 -5.64 -9.04 11.32
CA PRO A 24 -4.42 -8.31 11.64
C PRO A 24 -4.61 -6.78 11.57
N TYR A 25 -5.74 -6.28 12.08
CA TYR A 25 -6.24 -4.92 11.86
C TYR A 25 -5.57 -3.84 12.70
N LEU A 26 -4.67 -4.23 13.62
CA LEU A 26 -3.79 -3.31 14.33
C LEU A 26 -2.77 -2.70 13.37
N SER A 27 -2.53 -1.41 13.55
CA SER A 27 -1.39 -0.74 12.93
C SER A 27 -0.08 -1.24 13.54
N GLU A 28 1.03 -1.12 12.80
CA GLU A 28 2.37 -1.31 13.37
C GLU A 28 2.94 -0.01 13.93
N ARG A 29 2.36 1.14 13.53
CA ARG A 29 2.67 2.47 14.05
C ARG A 29 1.43 3.36 14.09
N GLN A 30 0.91 3.63 15.29
CA GLN A 30 -0.17 4.60 15.49
C GLN A 30 0.35 5.98 15.94
N TRP A 31 1.52 6.02 16.59
CA TRP A 31 2.20 7.26 16.97
C TRP A 31 2.67 8.05 15.73
N GLY A 32 2.75 9.37 15.87
CA GLY A 32 3.18 10.27 14.80
C GLY A 32 2.24 10.44 13.61
N THR A 33 1.02 9.87 13.66
CA THR A 33 0.02 9.99 12.59
C THR A 33 -0.75 11.30 12.65
N VAL A 34 -1.27 11.76 11.50
CA VAL A 34 -2.04 13.01 11.42
C VAL A 34 -3.31 12.98 12.27
N ARG A 35 -3.97 11.82 12.32
CA ARG A 35 -5.19 11.66 13.12
C ARG A 35 -4.92 11.82 14.62
N GLU A 36 -3.74 11.42 15.11
CA GLU A 36 -3.34 11.58 16.52
C GLU A 36 -2.73 12.97 16.84
N ASP A 37 -2.50 13.81 15.82
CA ASP A 37 -1.81 15.10 15.95
C ASP A 37 -2.73 16.24 16.40
N ALA A 38 -2.61 16.71 17.65
CA ALA A 38 -3.31 17.90 18.15
C ALA A 38 -2.36 19.10 18.39
N SER A 39 -1.23 19.14 17.69
CA SER A 39 -0.35 20.32 17.70
C SER A 39 -0.98 21.52 16.99
N SER A 40 -0.53 22.73 17.33
CA SER A 40 -1.00 23.96 16.70
C SER A 40 -0.34 24.26 15.35
N ASP A 41 0.80 23.63 15.07
CA ASP A 41 1.63 23.80 13.87
C ASP A 41 1.50 22.62 12.89
N GLY A 42 0.78 21.55 13.27
CA GLY A 42 0.59 20.35 12.45
C GLY A 42 1.77 19.36 12.48
N GLY A 43 2.68 19.49 13.44
CA GLY A 43 3.84 18.63 13.65
C GLY A 43 3.51 17.29 14.30
N ALA A 44 2.83 16.39 13.56
CA ALA A 44 2.37 15.09 14.06
C ALA A 44 3.47 14.23 14.72
N TRP A 45 4.63 14.11 14.06
CA TRP A 45 5.79 13.35 14.52
C TRP A 45 6.30 13.80 15.90
N THR A 46 6.43 15.11 16.08
CA THR A 46 6.94 15.72 17.32
C THR A 46 5.89 15.78 18.42
N TYR A 47 4.60 15.83 18.07
CA TYR A 47 3.51 15.92 19.03
C TYR A 47 3.24 14.60 19.75
N PHE A 48 3.24 13.49 19.01
CA PHE A 48 3.04 12.16 19.57
C PHE A 48 4.16 11.21 19.11
N PRO A 49 5.39 11.37 19.63
CA PRO A 49 6.54 10.56 19.24
C PRO A 49 6.45 9.15 19.82
N HIS A 50 7.30 8.24 19.31
CA HIS A 50 7.47 6.88 19.81
C HIS A 50 7.66 6.81 21.35
N ASP A 51 8.40 7.75 21.94
CA ASP A 51 8.63 7.74 23.40
C ASP A 51 7.34 7.91 24.21
N HIS A 52 6.36 8.66 23.69
CA HIS A 52 5.06 8.83 24.34
C HIS A 52 4.14 7.62 24.14
N ALA A 53 4.31 6.85 23.06
CA ALA A 53 3.44 5.73 22.65
C ALA A 53 3.13 4.71 23.75
N ARG A 54 4.14 4.37 24.58
CA ARG A 54 3.96 3.42 25.69
C ARG A 54 3.13 3.96 26.85
N SER A 55 3.05 5.28 26.98
CA SER A 55 2.45 5.97 28.13
C SER A 55 1.20 6.77 27.78
N ARG A 56 0.87 6.92 26.49
CA ARG A 56 -0.27 7.71 26.02
C ARG A 56 -1.26 6.80 25.29
N ALA A 57 -2.53 6.85 25.69
CA ALA A 57 -3.60 6.16 24.98
C ALA A 57 -3.86 6.83 23.63
N TYR A 58 -4.13 6.01 22.61
CA TYR A 58 -4.47 6.50 21.28
C TYR A 58 -5.96 6.78 21.20
N ARG A 59 -6.33 7.71 20.33
CA ARG A 59 -7.72 8.12 20.17
C ARG A 59 -8.41 7.42 19.00
N TRP A 60 -7.71 7.32 17.89
CA TRP A 60 -8.29 6.95 16.60
C TRP A 60 -7.96 5.53 16.18
N GLY A 61 -6.97 4.89 16.82
CA GLY A 61 -6.63 3.51 16.58
C GLY A 61 -5.85 2.88 17.73
N GLU A 62 -5.18 1.76 17.48
CA GLU A 62 -4.19 1.14 18.36
C GLU A 62 -3.05 0.58 17.49
N ASP A 63 -1.89 0.37 18.10
CA ASP A 63 -0.78 -0.36 17.49
C ASP A 63 -0.37 -1.58 18.32
N GLY A 64 0.29 -2.54 17.67
CA GLY A 64 0.82 -3.70 18.37
C GLY A 64 1.65 -4.63 17.48
N LEU A 65 2.70 -5.20 18.05
CA LEU A 65 3.58 -6.13 17.36
C LEU A 65 2.88 -7.48 17.10
N ALA A 66 2.86 -7.92 15.84
CA ALA A 66 2.19 -9.14 15.39
C ALA A 66 0.70 -9.23 15.81
N GLY A 67 0.05 -8.07 15.93
CA GLY A 67 -1.25 -7.94 16.60
C GLY A 67 -2.46 -8.30 15.73
N ILE A 68 -3.53 -8.70 16.41
CA ILE A 68 -4.88 -8.87 15.85
C ILE A 68 -5.90 -8.08 16.68
N SER A 69 -7.03 -7.74 16.07
CA SER A 69 -8.18 -7.17 16.78
C SER A 69 -9.49 -7.65 16.17
N ASP A 70 -10.60 -7.38 16.87
CA ASP A 70 -11.90 -7.40 16.20
C ASP A 70 -11.98 -6.32 15.11
N GLU A 71 -12.96 -6.42 14.24
CA GLU A 71 -13.12 -5.56 13.05
C GLU A 71 -13.36 -4.07 13.34
N LYS A 72 -13.64 -3.71 14.60
CA LYS A 72 -13.74 -2.33 15.09
C LYS A 72 -12.66 -1.96 16.10
N GLN A 73 -11.65 -2.82 16.26
CA GLN A 73 -10.52 -2.61 17.16
C GLN A 73 -10.98 -2.17 18.56
N ARG A 74 -12.02 -2.83 19.07
CA ARG A 74 -12.52 -2.65 20.44
C ARG A 74 -11.69 -3.48 21.38
N LEU A 75 -11.46 -4.76 21.06
CA LEU A 75 -10.58 -5.67 21.78
C LEU A 75 -9.36 -6.03 20.91
N CYS A 76 -8.18 -5.82 21.48
CA CYS A 76 -6.90 -5.95 20.80
C CYS A 76 -6.04 -7.00 21.50
N PHE A 77 -5.31 -7.80 20.71
CA PHE A 77 -4.30 -8.73 21.18
C PHE A 77 -3.00 -8.52 20.41
N ALA A 78 -1.87 -8.45 21.11
CA ALA A 78 -0.56 -8.36 20.50
C ALA A 78 0.53 -8.88 21.44
N LEU A 79 1.74 -8.99 20.91
CA LEU A 79 2.90 -9.44 21.65
C LEU A 79 3.68 -8.26 22.22
N ALA A 80 4.06 -8.34 23.49
CA ALA A 80 5.14 -7.54 24.06
C ALA A 80 6.27 -8.46 24.53
N MET A 81 7.51 -7.96 24.56
CA MET A 81 8.66 -8.73 25.03
C MET A 81 9.73 -7.87 25.67
N TRP A 82 10.58 -8.49 26.49
CA TRP A 82 11.72 -7.82 27.12
C TRP A 82 12.86 -8.81 27.33
N ASN A 83 14.05 -8.46 26.84
CA ASN A 83 15.27 -9.26 26.90
C ASN A 83 16.08 -9.05 28.20
N GLU A 84 15.50 -8.43 29.24
CA GLU A 84 16.17 -7.97 30.48
C GLU A 84 17.21 -6.85 30.30
N LYS A 85 17.40 -6.35 29.07
CA LYS A 85 18.45 -5.38 28.71
C LYS A 85 17.88 -4.08 28.16
N ASP A 86 16.76 -4.14 27.45
CA ASP A 86 16.15 -2.97 26.84
C ASP A 86 15.62 -2.00 27.91
N PRO A 87 15.69 -0.68 27.67
CA PRO A 87 15.19 0.33 28.58
C PRO A 87 13.65 0.42 28.61
N ILE A 88 12.97 -0.30 27.71
CA ILE A 88 11.52 -0.39 27.59
C ILE A 88 11.14 -1.80 27.13
N ILE A 89 9.89 -2.19 27.37
CA ILE A 89 9.32 -3.38 26.73
C ILE A 89 9.14 -3.13 25.23
N LYS A 90 9.48 -4.12 24.41
CA LYS A 90 9.24 -4.13 22.97
C LYS A 90 7.79 -4.57 22.71
N GLU A 91 6.88 -3.60 22.67
CA GLU A 91 5.44 -3.80 22.38
C GLU A 91 5.01 -3.27 21.00
N ARG A 92 5.91 -2.56 20.31
CA ARG A 92 5.71 -1.98 18.98
C ARG A 92 7.04 -1.82 18.25
N LEU A 93 6.96 -1.70 16.93
CA LEU A 93 8.14 -1.48 16.08
C LEU A 93 8.69 -0.07 16.25
N PHE A 94 10.02 0.03 16.33
CA PHE A 94 10.73 1.31 16.36
C PHE A 94 11.21 1.72 14.96
N GLY A 95 11.33 3.02 14.75
CA GLY A 95 11.97 3.57 13.57
C GLY A 95 12.07 5.08 13.64
N LEU A 96 12.55 5.66 12.54
CA LEU A 96 12.92 7.06 12.43
C LEU A 96 11.77 7.88 11.84
N THR A 97 11.64 9.12 12.28
CA THR A 97 10.79 10.12 11.62
C THR A 97 11.52 10.74 10.42
N ASN A 98 10.79 11.49 9.57
CA ASN A 98 11.37 12.20 8.43
C ASN A 98 12.56 13.12 8.77
N ALA A 99 12.61 13.67 9.97
CA ALA A 99 13.70 14.54 10.41
C ALA A 99 14.91 13.75 10.99
N GLU A 100 14.77 12.45 11.18
CA GLU A 100 15.76 11.59 11.84
C GLU A 100 16.50 10.68 10.88
N GLY A 101 15.83 10.17 9.84
CA GLY A 101 16.49 9.43 8.78
C GLY A 101 17.20 10.37 7.79
N ASN A 102 18.32 9.91 7.24
CA ASN A 102 18.98 10.62 6.14
C ASN A 102 18.14 10.58 4.87
N HIS A 103 17.34 9.52 4.68
CA HIS A 103 16.39 9.41 3.58
C HIS A 103 14.94 9.61 3.98
N GLY A 104 14.55 9.63 5.25
CA GLY A 104 13.19 9.95 5.66
C GLY A 104 12.71 9.04 6.78
N GLU A 105 11.43 8.68 6.75
CA GLU A 105 10.88 7.65 7.64
C GLU A 105 11.50 6.29 7.36
N ASP A 106 11.80 5.53 8.41
CA ASP A 106 12.57 4.29 8.25
C ASP A 106 12.39 3.36 9.46
N VAL A 107 11.78 2.19 9.25
CA VAL A 107 11.58 1.20 10.31
C VAL A 107 12.89 0.45 10.60
N LYS A 108 13.34 0.49 11.85
CA LYS A 108 14.65 -0.06 12.26
C LYS A 108 14.53 -1.44 12.89
N GLU A 109 13.70 -2.29 12.30
CA GLU A 109 13.30 -3.58 12.86
C GLU A 109 13.42 -4.70 11.82
N CYS A 110 13.45 -5.95 12.28
CA CYS A 110 13.49 -7.13 11.39
C CYS A 110 12.24 -7.98 11.61
N TYR A 111 11.26 -7.84 10.72
CA TYR A 111 9.98 -8.55 10.80
C TYR A 111 9.45 -8.97 9.43
N PHE A 112 8.59 -10.00 9.39
CA PHE A 112 8.20 -10.64 8.13
C PHE A 112 6.79 -11.23 8.19
N TYR A 113 6.02 -10.99 7.13
CA TYR A 113 4.72 -11.61 6.86
C TYR A 113 4.94 -12.93 6.10
N LEU A 114 4.81 -14.05 6.80
CA LEU A 114 5.18 -15.35 6.23
C LEU A 114 4.00 -16.06 5.57
N ASP A 115 2.79 -15.88 6.12
CA ASP A 115 1.59 -16.55 5.62
C ASP A 115 0.32 -15.86 6.12
N ALA A 116 -0.74 -15.91 5.32
CA ALA A 116 -2.09 -15.50 5.70
C ALA A 116 -3.11 -16.05 4.69
N THR A 117 -4.30 -16.43 5.15
CA THR A 117 -5.46 -16.68 4.27
C THR A 117 -6.42 -15.48 4.28
N PRO A 118 -7.25 -15.25 3.24
CA PRO A 118 -8.08 -14.05 3.14
C PRO A 118 -9.15 -13.93 4.23
N THR A 119 -9.59 -15.05 4.82
CA THR A 119 -10.46 -15.07 6.00
C THR A 119 -9.71 -15.00 7.32
N HIS A 120 -8.38 -14.89 7.26
CA HIS A 120 -7.48 -14.92 8.41
C HIS A 120 -7.67 -16.20 9.26
N SER A 121 -8.07 -17.29 8.60
CA SER A 121 -8.25 -18.61 9.21
C SER A 121 -6.92 -19.26 9.59
N TYR A 122 -5.84 -18.89 8.90
CA TYR A 122 -4.45 -19.15 9.26
C TYR A 122 -3.62 -17.89 8.99
N MET A 123 -2.69 -17.56 9.89
CA MET A 123 -1.71 -16.48 9.71
C MET A 123 -0.40 -16.82 10.39
N LYS A 124 0.72 -16.35 9.83
CA LYS A 124 2.08 -16.55 10.34
C LYS A 124 2.95 -15.30 10.17
N TYR A 125 3.58 -14.90 11.27
CA TYR A 125 4.46 -13.73 11.37
C TYR A 125 5.78 -14.12 12.04
N LEU A 126 6.86 -13.43 11.68
CA LEU A 126 8.17 -13.60 12.31
C LEU A 126 8.75 -12.24 12.71
N TYR A 127 9.16 -12.11 13.97
CA TYR A 127 9.97 -10.99 14.46
C TYR A 127 11.34 -11.51 14.89
N LYS A 128 12.41 -10.77 14.59
CA LYS A 128 13.77 -11.09 15.04
C LYS A 128 14.20 -10.07 16.09
N TYR A 129 14.28 -10.51 17.34
CA TYR A 129 14.53 -9.63 18.49
C TYR A 129 15.95 -9.79 19.06
N PRO A 130 16.76 -8.73 19.18
CA PRO A 130 18.10 -8.81 19.75
C PRO A 130 18.16 -9.30 21.21
N GLN A 131 19.21 -10.05 21.54
CA GLN A 131 19.53 -10.43 22.93
C GLN A 131 20.28 -9.33 23.69
N ALA A 132 21.01 -8.49 22.97
CA ALA A 132 21.67 -7.30 23.51
C ALA A 132 20.67 -6.12 23.56
N PRO A 133 20.97 -5.04 24.30
CA PRO A 133 20.13 -3.86 24.32
C PRO A 133 19.87 -3.35 22.90
N PHE A 134 18.61 -3.07 22.57
CA PHE A 134 18.23 -2.51 21.29
C PHE A 134 18.83 -1.09 21.13
N PRO A 135 19.54 -0.80 20.02
CA PRO A 135 20.38 0.39 19.89
C PRO A 135 19.60 1.65 19.44
N TYR A 136 18.56 2.05 20.18
CA TYR A 136 17.67 3.18 19.83
C TYR A 136 18.44 4.49 19.54
N ASP A 137 19.26 4.94 20.49
CA ASP A 137 19.96 6.23 20.40
C ASP A 137 21.03 6.22 19.30
N GLU A 138 21.70 5.09 19.08
CA GLU A 138 22.70 4.95 18.03
C GLU A 138 22.07 5.04 16.65
N LEU A 139 20.95 4.34 16.42
CA LEU A 139 20.20 4.39 15.17
C LEU A 139 19.76 5.82 14.83
N VAL A 140 19.23 6.57 15.81
CA VAL A 140 18.84 7.97 15.61
C VAL A 140 20.07 8.85 15.36
N ARG A 141 21.11 8.74 16.20
CA ARG A 141 22.30 9.62 16.12
C ARG A 141 23.06 9.44 14.82
N VAL A 142 23.31 8.20 14.40
CA VAL A 142 24.11 7.91 13.20
C VAL A 142 23.35 8.34 11.95
N ASN A 143 22.05 8.04 11.82
CA ASN A 143 21.28 8.43 10.65
C ASN A 143 21.13 9.96 10.53
N ARG A 144 20.94 10.69 11.64
CA ARG A 144 20.95 12.17 11.63
C ARG A 144 22.27 12.78 11.15
N GLN A 145 23.39 12.06 11.34
CA GLN A 145 24.73 12.52 10.95
C GLN A 145 25.08 12.16 9.50
N ARG A 146 24.35 11.22 8.89
CA ARG A 146 24.58 10.80 7.51
C ARG A 146 24.01 11.82 6.54
N SER A 147 24.74 11.99 5.44
CA SER A 147 24.23 12.70 4.27
C SER A 147 23.28 11.82 3.46
N ARG A 148 22.54 12.44 2.53
CA ARG A 148 21.74 11.72 1.52
C ARG A 148 22.57 10.94 0.50
N HIS A 149 23.89 11.11 0.47
CA HIS A 149 24.76 10.33 -0.40
C HIS A 149 25.23 9.03 0.23
N GLU A 150 24.99 8.88 1.53
CA GLU A 150 25.29 7.65 2.27
C GLU A 150 24.05 6.75 2.31
N PRO A 151 24.24 5.42 2.36
CA PRO A 151 23.13 4.51 2.59
C PRO A 151 22.51 4.74 3.98
N GLU A 152 21.32 4.23 4.21
CA GLU A 152 20.72 4.19 5.54
C GLU A 152 21.55 3.31 6.48
N TYR A 153 21.55 3.65 7.77
CA TYR A 153 22.18 2.84 8.81
C TYR A 153 21.12 1.96 9.47
N GLU A 154 21.22 0.65 9.28
CA GLU A 154 20.22 -0.31 9.74
C GLU A 154 20.57 -0.99 11.05
N LEU A 155 19.55 -1.63 11.64
CA LEU A 155 19.72 -2.47 12.83
C LEU A 155 20.83 -3.52 12.66
N LEU A 156 20.97 -4.13 11.48
CA LEU A 156 22.02 -5.11 11.21
C LEU A 156 23.42 -4.49 11.16
N ASP A 157 23.55 -3.20 10.85
CA ASP A 157 24.84 -2.51 10.77
C ASP A 157 25.41 -2.14 12.16
N THR A 158 24.61 -2.32 13.22
CA THR A 158 25.01 -2.08 14.62
C THR A 158 25.81 -3.25 15.23
N GLY A 159 25.84 -4.40 14.57
CA GLY A 159 26.43 -5.63 15.11
C GLY A 159 25.60 -6.30 16.22
N VAL A 160 24.39 -5.80 16.50
CA VAL A 160 23.52 -6.37 17.55
C VAL A 160 23.06 -7.80 17.22
N PHE A 161 23.12 -8.20 15.94
CA PHE A 161 22.83 -9.55 15.46
C PHE A 161 24.09 -10.45 15.32
N ASP A 162 25.28 -9.91 15.53
CA ASP A 162 26.54 -10.66 15.40
C ASP A 162 26.54 -11.87 16.34
N ASP A 163 27.26 -12.92 15.93
CA ASP A 163 27.27 -14.23 16.61
C ASP A 163 25.86 -14.83 16.80
N GLU A 164 24.92 -14.42 15.95
CA GLU A 164 23.52 -14.87 15.92
C GLU A 164 22.79 -14.56 17.24
N ARG A 165 23.16 -13.47 17.93
CA ARG A 165 22.62 -13.06 19.24
C ARG A 165 21.23 -12.43 19.16
N TYR A 166 20.27 -13.18 18.66
CA TYR A 166 18.88 -12.77 18.57
C TYR A 166 17.92 -13.95 18.85
N PHE A 167 16.66 -13.62 19.08
CA PHE A 167 15.56 -14.56 19.12
C PHE A 167 14.78 -14.48 17.80
N ASP A 168 14.47 -15.63 17.19
CA ASP A 168 13.34 -15.69 16.26
C ASP A 168 12.06 -15.88 17.07
N VAL A 169 11.13 -14.94 16.95
CA VAL A 169 9.82 -14.96 17.61
C VAL A 169 8.77 -15.16 16.53
N GLN A 170 8.35 -16.40 16.34
CA GLN A 170 7.31 -16.78 15.39
C GLN A 170 5.94 -16.75 16.07
N VAL A 171 5.00 -16.05 15.45
CA VAL A 171 3.60 -15.95 15.89
C VAL A 171 2.72 -16.59 14.84
N GLU A 172 1.89 -17.53 15.26
CA GLU A 172 0.89 -18.17 14.39
C GLU A 172 -0.50 -18.09 14.99
N TYR A 173 -1.47 -17.80 14.14
CA TYR A 173 -2.88 -17.78 14.46
C TYR A 173 -3.61 -18.83 13.62
N ALA A 174 -4.50 -19.59 14.25
CA ALA A 174 -5.39 -20.54 13.58
C ALA A 174 -6.80 -20.42 14.15
N LYS A 175 -7.80 -20.23 13.29
CA LYS A 175 -9.20 -20.12 13.73
C LYS A 175 -9.87 -21.49 13.78
N GLY A 176 -10.38 -21.84 14.97
CA GLY A 176 -11.31 -22.96 15.15
C GLY A 176 -12.70 -22.60 14.64
N ALA A 177 -13.15 -21.37 14.91
CA ALA A 177 -14.38 -20.74 14.44
C ALA A 177 -14.17 -19.22 14.25
N THR A 178 -15.21 -18.47 13.91
CA THR A 178 -15.12 -17.01 13.65
C THR A 178 -14.68 -16.19 14.87
N ASP A 179 -14.97 -16.70 16.06
CA ASP A 179 -14.74 -16.10 17.39
C ASP A 179 -13.87 -16.98 18.30
N ASP A 180 -13.18 -17.97 17.72
CA ASP A 180 -12.28 -18.91 18.42
C ASP A 180 -10.91 -18.97 17.72
N ILE A 181 -9.90 -18.38 18.37
CA ILE A 181 -8.58 -18.13 17.81
C ILE A 181 -7.53 -18.83 18.66
N LEU A 182 -6.87 -19.81 18.07
CA LEU A 182 -5.73 -20.51 18.64
C LEU A 182 -4.46 -19.74 18.28
N ILE A 183 -3.57 -19.57 19.26
CA ILE A 183 -2.37 -18.76 19.14
C ILE A 183 -1.18 -19.62 19.55
N ARG A 184 -0.19 -19.71 18.66
CA ARG A 184 1.05 -20.45 18.91
C ARG A 184 2.23 -19.50 18.81
N LEU A 185 3.00 -19.40 19.90
CA LEU A 185 4.17 -18.54 19.99
C LEU A 185 5.41 -19.43 20.10
N THR A 186 6.28 -19.40 19.11
CA THR A 186 7.54 -20.16 19.14
C THR A 186 8.72 -19.21 19.19
N VAL A 187 9.47 -19.25 20.29
CA VAL A 187 10.68 -18.46 20.49
C VAL A 187 11.89 -19.36 20.34
N SER A 188 12.77 -19.04 19.40
CA SER A 188 14.03 -19.76 19.18
C SER A 188 15.21 -18.87 19.53
N ASN A 189 16.01 -19.29 20.52
CA ASN A 189 17.27 -18.65 20.83
C ASN A 189 18.30 -19.03 19.76
N ARG A 190 18.68 -18.06 18.91
CA ARG A 190 19.68 -18.29 17.87
C ARG A 190 21.11 -18.15 18.38
N GLY A 191 21.32 -17.53 19.53
CA GLY A 191 22.64 -17.33 20.12
C GLY A 191 23.30 -18.62 20.63
N GLY A 192 24.62 -18.56 20.79
CA GLY A 192 25.43 -19.64 21.35
C GLY A 192 25.37 -19.78 22.88
N ARG A 193 24.56 -18.98 23.58
CA ARG A 193 24.43 -18.99 25.04
C ARG A 193 22.95 -19.06 25.44
N ASP A 194 22.69 -19.59 26.63
CA ASP A 194 21.38 -19.51 27.25
C ASP A 194 20.98 -18.04 27.44
N ALA A 195 19.71 -17.73 27.19
CA ALA A 195 19.20 -16.37 27.30
C ALA A 195 17.79 -16.37 27.86
N VAL A 196 17.47 -15.32 28.62
CA VAL A 196 16.13 -15.09 29.18
C VAL A 196 15.37 -14.16 28.26
N LEU A 197 14.10 -14.47 28.03
CA LEU A 197 13.14 -13.58 27.37
C LEU A 197 11.86 -13.54 28.19
N HIS A 198 11.44 -12.35 28.60
CA HIS A 198 10.09 -12.13 29.10
C HIS A 198 9.15 -11.95 27.91
N LEU A 199 8.20 -12.87 27.75
CA LEU A 199 7.18 -12.81 26.72
C LEU A 199 5.83 -12.44 27.35
N LEU A 200 5.16 -11.44 26.78
CA LEU A 200 3.99 -10.78 27.33
C LEU A 200 2.86 -10.72 26.29
N PRO A 201 2.19 -11.84 25.99
CA PRO A 201 0.93 -11.81 25.23
C PRO A 201 -0.05 -10.91 25.97
N THR A 202 -0.47 -9.82 25.32
CA THR A 202 -1.18 -8.72 25.95
C THR A 202 -2.54 -8.54 25.29
N LEU A 203 -3.58 -8.41 26.12
CA LEU A 203 -4.96 -8.15 25.73
C LEU A 203 -5.38 -6.79 26.27
N TRP A 204 -6.00 -5.94 25.46
CA TRP A 204 -6.50 -4.64 25.91
C TRP A 204 -7.69 -4.12 25.12
N PHE A 205 -8.44 -3.22 25.73
CA PHE A 205 -9.47 -2.46 25.06
C PHE A 205 -8.91 -1.13 24.54
N ARG A 206 -9.26 -0.76 23.30
CA ARG A 206 -9.01 0.60 22.79
C ARG A 206 -9.75 1.60 23.68
N ASN A 207 -9.08 2.69 24.04
CA ASN A 207 -9.67 3.67 24.97
C ASN A 207 -10.74 4.52 24.26
N THR A 208 -11.99 4.07 24.38
CA THR A 208 -13.18 4.79 23.88
C THR A 208 -13.93 5.55 24.97
N TRP A 209 -13.61 5.27 26.25
CA TRP A 209 -14.34 5.80 27.40
C TRP A 209 -13.82 7.15 27.89
N ALA A 210 -12.56 7.52 27.63
CA ALA A 210 -11.99 8.78 28.11
C ALA A 210 -12.76 10.04 27.62
N MET A 211 -13.40 9.94 26.45
CA MET A 211 -14.22 11.01 25.85
C MET A 211 -15.72 10.67 25.83
N ALA A 212 -16.11 9.52 26.39
CA ALA A 212 -17.51 9.10 26.43
C ALA A 212 -18.25 9.78 27.61
N PRO A 213 -19.59 9.89 27.54
CA PRO A 213 -20.38 10.27 28.71
C PRO A 213 -20.08 9.32 29.88
N SER A 214 -20.07 9.84 31.11
CA SER A 214 -19.77 9.05 32.32
C SER A 214 -20.75 7.90 32.59
N THR A 215 -21.88 7.87 31.88
CA THR A 215 -22.89 6.80 31.93
C THR A 215 -22.61 5.66 30.96
N ALA A 216 -21.65 5.81 30.04
CA ALA A 216 -21.30 4.77 29.10
C ALA A 216 -20.65 3.58 29.85
N PRO A 217 -21.02 2.33 29.54
CA PRO A 217 -20.40 1.17 30.17
C PRO A 217 -18.91 1.11 29.81
N ARG A 218 -18.07 0.88 30.82
CA ARG A 218 -16.63 0.71 30.63
C ARG A 218 -16.31 -0.79 30.48
N PRO A 219 -15.54 -1.19 29.47
CA PRO A 219 -15.14 -2.59 29.33
C PRO A 219 -14.18 -3.00 30.47
N MET A 220 -14.08 -4.30 30.74
CA MET A 220 -13.32 -4.82 31.87
C MET A 220 -12.56 -6.10 31.50
N LEU A 221 -11.31 -6.17 31.91
CA LEU A 221 -10.51 -7.38 31.98
C LEU A 221 -10.43 -7.81 33.45
N ARG A 222 -10.60 -9.09 33.72
CA ARG A 222 -10.40 -9.66 35.06
C ARG A 222 -9.83 -11.06 35.02
N ARG A 223 -9.06 -11.41 36.05
CA ARG A 223 -8.67 -12.80 36.28
C ARG A 223 -9.90 -13.66 36.61
N MET A 224 -10.00 -14.84 36.02
CA MET A 224 -10.94 -15.88 36.47
C MET A 224 -10.29 -16.85 37.45
N THR A 225 -11.11 -17.50 38.28
CA THR A 225 -10.65 -18.61 39.14
C THR A 225 -10.31 -19.82 38.26
N ASP A 226 -9.04 -20.18 38.22
CA ASP A 226 -8.49 -21.13 37.24
C ASP A 226 -8.81 -22.61 37.59
N PRO A 227 -9.10 -23.48 36.60
CA PRO A 227 -8.82 -24.92 36.72
C PRO A 227 -7.32 -25.16 36.94
N ALA A 228 -6.93 -26.21 37.68
CA ALA A 228 -5.53 -26.45 38.01
C ALA A 228 -4.61 -26.51 36.76
N GLY A 229 -3.56 -25.68 36.73
CA GLY A 229 -2.51 -25.72 35.71
C GLY A 229 -2.75 -24.90 34.43
N MET A 230 -3.68 -23.95 34.46
CA MET A 230 -4.02 -23.02 33.37
C MET A 230 -4.13 -21.57 33.93
N THR A 231 -4.10 -20.56 33.07
CA THR A 231 -4.39 -19.16 33.46
C THR A 231 -5.40 -18.53 32.49
N ILE A 232 -6.39 -17.81 33.00
CA ILE A 232 -7.47 -17.21 32.20
C ILE A 232 -7.65 -15.71 32.51
N ILE A 233 -7.70 -14.89 31.46
CA ILE A 233 -8.20 -13.51 31.51
C ILE A 233 -9.58 -13.49 30.84
N GLU A 234 -10.62 -13.07 31.56
CA GLU A 234 -11.92 -12.75 30.97
C GLU A 234 -11.93 -11.28 30.55
N ALA A 235 -12.43 -11.02 29.35
CA ALA A 235 -12.68 -9.72 28.78
C ALA A 235 -14.19 -9.54 28.57
N GLU A 236 -14.75 -8.47 29.13
CA GLU A 236 -16.17 -8.14 29.05
C GLU A 236 -16.35 -6.75 28.43
N HIS A 237 -17.15 -6.70 27.37
CA HIS A 237 -17.52 -5.49 26.66
C HIS A 237 -19.02 -5.54 26.34
N ASP A 238 -19.70 -4.41 26.42
CA ASP A 238 -21.16 -4.33 26.26
C ASP A 238 -21.67 -4.85 24.90
N GLU A 239 -21.02 -4.47 23.81
CA GLU A 239 -21.38 -4.92 22.45
C GLU A 239 -20.73 -6.25 22.04
N LEU A 240 -19.45 -6.49 22.37
CA LEU A 240 -18.75 -7.74 21.98
C LEU A 240 -19.10 -8.95 22.86
N GLY A 241 -19.72 -8.71 24.02
CA GLY A 241 -19.94 -9.75 25.03
C GLY A 241 -18.64 -10.16 25.73
N LYS A 242 -18.51 -11.46 25.99
CA LYS A 242 -17.39 -12.02 26.75
C LYS A 242 -16.42 -12.78 25.87
N TYR A 243 -15.14 -12.53 26.09
CA TYR A 243 -14.03 -13.30 25.54
C TYR A 243 -13.13 -13.80 26.67
N TYR A 244 -12.44 -14.90 26.43
CA TYR A 244 -11.51 -15.51 27.37
C TYR A 244 -10.18 -15.76 26.68
N LEU A 245 -9.11 -15.13 27.17
CA LEU A 245 -7.75 -15.46 26.78
C LEU A 245 -7.19 -16.50 27.75
N CYS A 246 -7.01 -17.71 27.26
CA CYS A 246 -6.52 -18.86 28.03
C CYS A 246 -5.07 -19.16 27.67
N ALA A 247 -4.23 -19.40 28.69
CA ALA A 247 -2.86 -19.89 28.54
C ALA A 247 -2.74 -21.33 29.04
N GLU A 248 -2.07 -22.20 28.27
CA GLU A 248 -1.91 -23.63 28.61
C GLU A 248 -1.21 -23.85 29.96
N THR A 249 -0.49 -22.87 30.50
CA THR A 249 0.26 -22.98 31.75
C THR A 249 -0.14 -21.89 32.74
N SER A 250 -0.03 -22.18 34.03
CA SER A 250 -0.17 -21.16 35.08
C SER A 250 0.97 -20.15 35.02
N VAL A 251 0.65 -18.87 34.86
CA VAL A 251 1.62 -17.77 34.77
C VAL A 251 1.15 -16.54 35.56
N PRO A 252 2.06 -15.68 36.02
CA PRO A 252 1.69 -14.40 36.60
C PRO A 252 0.87 -13.55 35.61
N LEU A 253 -0.09 -12.78 36.15
CA LEU A 253 -0.91 -11.85 35.40
C LEU A 253 -0.60 -10.42 35.83
N LEU A 254 -0.39 -9.54 34.86
CA LEU A 254 -0.11 -8.13 35.09
C LEU A 254 -1.26 -7.31 34.52
N PHE A 255 -1.98 -6.56 35.37
CA PHE A 255 -3.12 -5.74 34.98
C PHE A 255 -2.85 -4.25 35.15
N THR A 256 -3.34 -3.45 34.21
CA THR A 256 -3.34 -2.00 34.26
C THR A 256 -4.53 -1.44 33.46
N GLU A 257 -4.62 -0.12 33.34
CA GLU A 257 -5.55 0.55 32.46
C GLU A 257 -4.88 1.01 31.16
N ASN A 258 -5.59 0.97 30.03
CA ASN A 258 -5.15 1.64 28.79
C ASN A 258 -5.42 3.16 28.88
N GLU A 259 -4.86 3.79 29.91
CA GLU A 259 -5.06 5.20 30.24
C GLU A 259 -3.76 5.98 30.12
N THR A 260 -3.85 7.22 29.64
CA THR A 260 -2.68 8.09 29.49
C THR A 260 -2.04 8.40 30.85
N ASN A 261 -0.73 8.17 30.97
CA ASN A 261 0.09 8.57 32.11
C ASN A 261 0.40 10.08 32.03
N ILE A 262 -0.56 10.89 32.43
CA ILE A 262 -0.43 12.35 32.45
C ILE A 262 0.61 12.85 33.47
N GLN A 263 0.95 12.05 34.47
CA GLN A 263 2.03 12.35 35.41
C GLN A 263 3.39 12.33 34.73
N ARG A 264 3.66 11.30 33.93
CA ARG A 264 4.90 11.22 33.15
C ARG A 264 4.95 12.31 32.08
N LEU A 265 3.86 12.52 31.35
CA LEU A 265 3.87 13.33 30.13
C LEU A 265 3.70 14.84 30.40
N TYR A 266 2.95 15.20 31.43
CA TYR A 266 2.54 16.60 31.68
C TYR A 266 2.80 17.05 33.12
N GLY A 267 3.35 16.19 34.00
CA GLY A 267 3.57 16.52 35.42
C GLY A 267 2.27 16.64 36.23
N LEU A 268 1.14 16.15 35.72
CA LEU A 268 -0.17 16.22 36.37
C LEU A 268 -0.49 14.93 37.13
N ARG A 269 -1.30 14.99 38.19
CA ARG A 269 -1.69 13.78 38.91
C ARG A 269 -2.56 12.87 38.02
N ASN A 270 -2.20 11.59 37.91
CA ASN A 270 -2.99 10.61 37.16
C ASN A 270 -4.41 10.44 37.75
N PHE A 271 -5.40 10.23 36.87
CA PHE A 271 -6.79 9.94 37.25
C PHE A 271 -6.96 8.52 37.82
N ALA A 272 -6.14 7.58 37.35
CA ALA A 272 -6.08 6.20 37.83
C ALA A 272 -4.66 5.88 38.34
N PRO A 273 -4.50 5.01 39.36
CA PRO A 273 -3.19 4.64 39.88
C PRO A 273 -2.39 3.75 38.92
N TRP A 274 -3.06 2.89 38.14
CA TRP A 274 -2.44 1.97 37.17
C TRP A 274 -2.76 2.44 35.76
N VAL A 275 -1.76 2.96 35.05
CA VAL A 275 -1.88 3.58 33.72
C VAL A 275 -1.12 2.76 32.66
N LYS A 276 -1.21 3.16 31.38
CA LYS A 276 -0.80 2.34 30.22
C LYS A 276 0.60 1.73 30.30
N ASP A 277 1.58 2.47 30.86
CA ASP A 277 2.97 2.04 31.01
C ASP A 277 3.27 1.31 32.34
N GLY A 278 2.23 0.95 33.10
CA GLY A 278 2.36 0.26 34.38
C GLY A 278 3.05 -1.10 34.29
N ILE A 279 2.74 -1.89 33.26
CA ILE A 279 3.41 -3.18 32.99
C ILE A 279 4.89 -2.96 32.63
N ASN A 280 5.20 -1.92 31.87
CA ASN A 280 6.59 -1.57 31.55
C ASN A 280 7.38 -1.22 32.82
N ASN A 281 6.82 -0.38 33.69
CA ASN A 281 7.48 0.01 34.94
C ASN A 281 7.64 -1.18 35.91
N TYR A 282 6.67 -2.09 35.95
CA TYR A 282 6.74 -3.30 36.76
C TYR A 282 7.95 -4.17 36.38
N LEU A 283 8.13 -4.45 35.08
CA LEU A 283 9.21 -5.32 34.62
C LEU A 283 10.57 -4.61 34.55
N VAL A 284 10.61 -3.44 33.92
CA VAL A 284 11.87 -2.77 33.60
C VAL A 284 12.43 -2.00 34.80
N LYS A 285 11.56 -1.43 35.64
CA LYS A 285 11.97 -0.66 36.83
C LYS A 285 11.82 -1.44 38.14
N GLY A 286 11.18 -2.61 38.12
CA GLY A 286 10.94 -3.42 39.32
C GLY A 286 9.90 -2.82 40.28
N ASP A 287 9.05 -1.91 39.81
CA ASP A 287 8.05 -1.26 40.66
C ASP A 287 6.74 -2.08 40.70
N ALA A 288 6.59 -2.89 41.75
CA ALA A 288 5.41 -3.74 41.93
C ALA A 288 4.09 -2.96 42.08
N THR A 289 4.14 -1.66 42.40
CA THR A 289 2.95 -0.85 42.67
C THR A 289 2.25 -0.35 41.40
N THR A 290 2.91 -0.46 40.24
CA THR A 290 2.41 0.06 38.97
C THR A 290 1.46 -0.90 38.23
N VAL A 291 1.16 -2.06 38.80
CA VAL A 291 0.14 -3.00 38.30
C VAL A 291 -0.94 -3.22 39.36
N ASN A 292 -2.16 -3.51 38.92
CA ASN A 292 -3.31 -3.66 39.81
C ASN A 292 -3.28 -5.00 40.56
N PRO A 293 -3.12 -5.01 41.90
CA PRO A 293 -3.08 -6.26 42.69
C PRO A 293 -4.42 -6.99 42.73
N ASN A 294 -5.53 -6.32 42.39
CA ASN A 294 -6.85 -6.94 42.31
C ASN A 294 -7.07 -7.71 40.99
N HIS A 295 -6.08 -7.71 40.09
CA HIS A 295 -6.14 -8.40 38.80
C HIS A 295 -7.35 -8.00 37.93
N THR A 296 -7.61 -6.70 37.86
CA THR A 296 -8.63 -6.08 37.00
C THR A 296 -8.08 -4.88 36.24
N GLY A 297 -8.67 -4.53 35.09
CA GLY A 297 -8.34 -3.30 34.37
C GLY A 297 -8.84 -3.32 32.93
N THR A 298 -8.23 -2.54 32.04
CA THR A 298 -8.54 -2.51 30.60
C THR A 298 -7.37 -2.94 29.73
N LYS A 299 -6.20 -3.21 30.32
CA LYS A 299 -5.02 -3.82 29.67
C LYS A 299 -4.43 -4.88 30.60
N ALA A 300 -4.14 -6.06 30.07
CA ALA A 300 -3.58 -7.16 30.85
C ALA A 300 -2.59 -7.99 30.04
N ALA A 301 -1.54 -8.49 30.69
CA ALA A 301 -0.54 -9.36 30.07
C ALA A 301 -0.36 -10.67 30.86
N LEU A 302 -0.19 -11.76 30.11
CA LEU A 302 0.33 -13.03 30.61
C LEU A 302 1.86 -12.92 30.69
N HIS A 303 2.48 -13.17 31.84
CA HIS A 303 3.93 -12.99 32.00
C HIS A 303 4.68 -14.32 31.96
N PHE A 304 5.31 -14.62 30.82
CA PHE A 304 6.19 -15.78 30.68
C PHE A 304 7.65 -15.38 30.81
N ALA A 305 8.34 -15.80 31.86
CA ALA A 305 9.79 -15.68 31.97
C ALA A 305 10.46 -16.93 31.37
N LEU A 306 10.88 -16.85 30.11
CA LEU A 306 11.41 -17.98 29.36
C LEU A 306 12.93 -18.07 29.50
N HIS A 307 13.44 -19.14 30.10
CA HIS A 307 14.87 -19.45 30.10
C HIS A 307 15.20 -20.39 28.94
N ILE A 308 15.60 -19.84 27.80
CA ILE A 308 15.76 -20.59 26.55
C ILE A 308 17.22 -20.98 26.36
N LYS A 309 17.46 -22.30 26.35
CA LYS A 309 18.80 -22.85 26.15
C LYS A 309 19.39 -22.43 24.79
N ALA A 310 20.71 -22.31 24.72
CA ALA A 310 21.43 -22.00 23.49
C ALA A 310 20.95 -22.90 22.33
N ARG A 311 20.62 -22.29 21.18
CA ARG A 311 20.15 -23.00 19.97
C ARG A 311 18.88 -23.85 20.17
N LYS A 312 18.11 -23.61 21.24
CA LYS A 312 16.84 -24.30 21.50
C LYS A 312 15.65 -23.36 21.29
N SER A 313 14.48 -23.98 21.22
CA SER A 313 13.21 -23.30 21.05
C SER A 313 12.23 -23.72 22.13
N THR A 314 11.36 -22.79 22.50
CA THR A 314 10.20 -23.03 23.37
C THR A 314 8.94 -22.58 22.64
N THR A 315 7.87 -23.36 22.77
CA THR A 315 6.57 -23.05 22.18
C THR A 315 5.53 -22.89 23.29
N LEU A 316 4.73 -21.84 23.20
CA LEU A 316 3.60 -21.55 24.07
C LEU A 316 2.30 -21.61 23.26
N GLN A 317 1.23 -22.06 23.91
CA GLN A 317 -0.10 -22.17 23.32
C GLN A 317 -1.09 -21.31 24.13
N LEU A 318 -1.82 -20.46 23.43
CA LEU A 318 -2.91 -19.65 23.97
C LEU A 318 -4.16 -19.84 23.11
N ARG A 319 -5.34 -19.50 23.65
CA ARG A 319 -6.60 -19.52 22.91
C ARG A 319 -7.47 -18.35 23.35
N LEU A 320 -7.95 -17.56 22.40
CA LEU A 320 -8.91 -16.47 22.60
C LEU A 320 -10.28 -16.95 22.07
N THR A 321 -11.27 -17.05 22.94
CA THR A 321 -12.57 -17.66 22.60
C THR A 321 -13.73 -17.00 23.34
N THR A 322 -14.94 -17.07 22.79
CA THR A 322 -16.20 -16.69 23.46
C THR A 322 -16.78 -17.83 24.30
N ALA A 323 -16.37 -19.08 24.03
CA ALA A 323 -16.83 -20.23 24.78
C ALA A 323 -16.24 -20.20 26.20
N THR A 324 -17.11 -20.29 27.21
CA THR A 324 -16.68 -20.36 28.61
C THR A 324 -15.66 -21.50 28.80
N PRO A 325 -14.44 -21.21 29.27
CA PRO A 325 -13.39 -22.20 29.42
C PRO A 325 -13.82 -23.36 30.34
N GLY A 326 -13.75 -24.58 29.81
CA GLY A 326 -13.86 -25.82 30.58
C GLY A 326 -12.50 -26.31 31.08
N ASP A 327 -12.31 -27.63 31.12
CA ASP A 327 -11.03 -28.23 31.49
C ASP A 327 -9.93 -27.96 30.45
N LYS A 328 -8.68 -27.88 30.91
CA LYS A 328 -7.49 -27.65 30.06
C LYS A 328 -7.42 -28.56 28.83
N ALA A 329 -7.77 -29.83 28.98
CA ALA A 329 -7.74 -30.82 27.89
C ALA A 329 -8.75 -30.52 26.77
N SER A 330 -9.82 -29.76 27.05
CA SER A 330 -10.80 -29.33 26.04
C SER A 330 -10.30 -28.16 25.18
N LEU A 331 -9.41 -27.33 25.74
CA LEU A 331 -8.89 -26.13 25.10
C LEU A 331 -7.59 -26.37 24.35
N PHE A 332 -6.75 -27.26 24.88
CA PHE A 332 -5.38 -27.55 24.42
C PHE A 332 -5.21 -29.02 24.03
N GLY A 333 -3.97 -29.46 23.77
CA GLY A 333 -3.68 -30.87 23.46
C GLY A 333 -3.96 -31.25 22.00
N ASP A 334 -4.57 -32.41 21.78
CA ASP A 334 -4.73 -32.98 20.43
C ASP A 334 -5.65 -32.15 19.54
N THR A 335 -6.78 -31.67 20.06
CA THR A 335 -7.71 -30.81 19.31
C THR A 335 -7.02 -29.53 18.84
N PHE A 336 -6.23 -28.90 19.71
CA PHE A 336 -5.46 -27.70 19.38
C PHE A 336 -4.46 -27.97 18.25
N ARG A 337 -3.67 -29.06 18.36
CA ARG A 337 -2.72 -29.48 17.34
C ARG A 337 -3.40 -29.82 16.01
N GLN A 338 -4.56 -30.47 16.07
CA GLN A 338 -5.33 -30.85 14.90
C GLN A 338 -5.87 -29.62 14.15
N ILE A 339 -6.46 -28.66 14.86
CA ILE A 339 -6.95 -27.42 14.24
C ILE A 339 -5.80 -26.66 13.57
N PHE A 340 -4.66 -26.51 14.25
CA PHE A 340 -3.50 -25.84 13.67
C PHE A 340 -2.98 -26.54 12.41
N ARG A 341 -2.84 -27.87 12.46
CA ARG A 341 -2.41 -28.66 11.30
C ARG A 341 -3.42 -28.51 10.16
N GLN A 342 -4.71 -28.56 10.47
CA GLN A 342 -5.78 -28.45 9.50
C GLN A 342 -5.79 -27.07 8.82
N ARG A 343 -5.71 -25.97 9.59
CA ARG A 343 -5.67 -24.60 9.04
C ARG A 343 -4.42 -24.36 8.18
N ALA A 344 -3.27 -24.88 8.57
CA ALA A 344 -2.05 -24.80 7.77
C ALA A 344 -2.17 -25.59 6.45
N LEU A 345 -2.70 -26.82 6.49
CA LEU A 345 -2.93 -27.63 5.28
C LEU A 345 -3.93 -26.96 4.33
N GLU A 346 -5.00 -26.39 4.85
CA GLU A 346 -5.99 -25.67 4.03
C GLU A 346 -5.41 -24.41 3.40
N ALA A 347 -4.47 -23.73 4.08
CA ALA A 347 -3.73 -22.61 3.50
C ALA A 347 -2.82 -23.09 2.36
N ASP A 348 -2.10 -24.21 2.55
CA ASP A 348 -1.28 -24.83 1.51
C ASP A 348 -2.12 -25.23 0.29
N GLU A 349 -3.26 -25.88 0.51
CA GLU A 349 -4.22 -26.25 -0.56
C GLU A 349 -4.76 -25.01 -1.29
N PHE A 350 -5.08 -23.94 -0.56
CA PHE A 350 -5.57 -22.69 -1.14
C PHE A 350 -4.51 -22.04 -2.04
N TYR A 351 -3.28 -21.87 -1.55
CA TYR A 351 -2.21 -21.28 -2.35
C TYR A 351 -1.76 -22.16 -3.52
N ALA A 352 -1.75 -23.49 -3.34
CA ALA A 352 -1.50 -24.41 -4.45
C ALA A 352 -2.59 -24.34 -5.53
N HIS A 353 -3.85 -24.05 -5.16
CA HIS A 353 -4.92 -23.82 -6.11
C HIS A 353 -4.80 -22.50 -6.89
N LEU A 354 -4.27 -21.45 -6.25
CA LEU A 354 -4.11 -20.13 -6.87
C LEU A 354 -2.86 -20.02 -7.74
N ALA A 355 -1.75 -20.65 -7.35
CA ALA A 355 -0.49 -20.56 -8.08
C ALA A 355 -0.59 -21.33 -9.42
N PRO A 356 -0.23 -20.72 -10.57
CA PRO A 356 -0.17 -21.44 -11.84
C PRO A 356 0.80 -22.62 -11.77
N ASP A 357 0.44 -23.73 -12.44
CA ASP A 357 1.26 -24.95 -12.47
C ASP A 357 2.68 -24.72 -13.03
N VAL A 358 2.86 -23.67 -13.85
CA VAL A 358 4.15 -23.29 -14.45
C VAL A 358 5.12 -22.65 -13.46
N LEU A 359 4.68 -22.22 -12.28
CA LEU A 359 5.56 -21.59 -11.29
C LEU A 359 6.43 -22.64 -10.57
N GLY A 360 7.74 -22.36 -10.50
CA GLY A 360 8.68 -23.10 -9.66
C GLY A 360 8.50 -22.78 -8.17
N ASP A 361 9.26 -23.46 -7.32
CA ASP A 361 9.14 -23.34 -5.85
C ASP A 361 9.52 -21.94 -5.36
N ASP A 362 10.50 -21.29 -6.01
CA ASP A 362 10.94 -19.95 -5.63
C ASP A 362 9.89 -18.90 -6.00
N GLU A 363 9.32 -18.99 -7.20
CA GLU A 363 8.21 -18.16 -7.64
C GLU A 363 6.97 -18.34 -6.75
N LYS A 364 6.64 -19.59 -6.37
CA LYS A 364 5.53 -19.89 -5.45
C LYS A 364 5.74 -19.28 -4.08
N ASN A 365 6.97 -19.27 -3.57
CA ASN A 365 7.30 -18.62 -2.29
C ASN A 365 7.09 -17.10 -2.37
N VAL A 366 7.57 -16.45 -3.43
CA VAL A 366 7.36 -15.00 -3.67
C VAL A 366 5.87 -14.69 -3.80
N PHE A 367 5.14 -15.48 -4.60
CA PHE A 367 3.69 -15.32 -4.81
C PHE A 367 2.91 -15.39 -3.50
N ARG A 368 3.17 -16.40 -2.66
CA ARG A 368 2.49 -16.58 -1.38
C ARG A 368 2.80 -15.45 -0.40
N GLN A 369 4.07 -15.06 -0.26
CA GLN A 369 4.45 -14.00 0.67
C GLN A 369 3.94 -12.61 0.22
N ALA A 370 3.83 -12.35 -1.09
CA ALA A 370 3.24 -11.12 -1.61
C ALA A 370 1.77 -10.98 -1.19
N LEU A 371 0.98 -12.05 -1.38
CA LEU A 371 -0.43 -12.07 -0.98
C LEU A 371 -0.60 -12.07 0.54
N ALA A 372 0.27 -12.80 1.27
CA ALA A 372 0.26 -12.80 2.72
C ALA A 372 0.54 -11.39 3.28
N GLY A 373 1.54 -10.68 2.75
CA GLY A 373 1.85 -9.32 3.18
C GLY A 373 0.69 -8.36 2.94
N LEU A 374 0.04 -8.43 1.78
CA LEU A 374 -1.16 -7.62 1.48
C LEU A 374 -2.32 -7.89 2.47
N LEU A 375 -2.49 -9.15 2.89
CA LEU A 375 -3.50 -9.54 3.88
C LEU A 375 -3.13 -9.11 5.31
N TRP A 376 -1.85 -9.17 5.67
CA TRP A 376 -1.34 -8.64 6.93
C TRP A 376 -1.43 -7.11 7.00
N SER A 377 -1.34 -6.42 5.85
CA SER A 377 -1.44 -4.96 5.74
C SER A 377 -2.86 -4.39 5.81
N LYS A 378 -3.87 -5.21 6.10
CA LYS A 378 -5.21 -4.70 6.43
C LYS A 378 -5.18 -4.00 7.79
N GLN A 379 -5.74 -2.81 7.89
CA GLN A 379 -5.77 -2.01 9.11
C GLN A 379 -7.15 -1.40 9.31
N TYR A 380 -7.67 -1.44 10.54
CA TYR A 380 -8.85 -0.65 10.89
C TYR A 380 -8.45 0.82 10.97
N TYR A 381 -9.08 1.65 10.11
CA TYR A 381 -8.82 3.08 10.03
C TYR A 381 -10.08 3.83 10.47
N HIS A 382 -9.96 4.55 11.58
CA HIS A 382 -11.03 5.38 12.10
C HIS A 382 -10.59 6.83 12.22
N CYS A 383 -11.37 7.74 11.65
CA CYS A 383 -11.17 9.18 11.80
C CYS A 383 -12.50 9.89 11.54
N ASP A 384 -13.00 10.61 12.54
CA ASP A 384 -14.19 11.45 12.42
C ASP A 384 -13.71 12.88 12.21
N MET A 385 -13.67 13.31 10.94
CA MET A 385 -13.10 14.61 10.58
C MET A 385 -13.90 15.78 11.13
N PHE A 386 -15.21 15.60 11.32
CA PHE A 386 -16.04 16.61 11.99
C PHE A 386 -15.52 16.86 13.41
N LYS A 387 -15.36 15.81 14.21
CA LYS A 387 -14.83 15.92 15.57
C LYS A 387 -13.38 16.42 15.59
N TRP A 388 -12.53 15.88 14.72
CA TRP A 388 -11.12 16.25 14.65
C TRP A 388 -10.95 17.74 14.30
N LEU A 389 -11.70 18.26 13.33
CA LEU A 389 -11.63 19.68 12.96
C LEU A 389 -12.24 20.59 14.03
N ALA A 390 -13.39 20.22 14.61
CA ALA A 390 -14.05 21.01 15.65
C ALA A 390 -13.16 21.22 16.89
N GLU A 391 -12.38 20.21 17.28
CA GLU A 391 -11.42 20.30 18.39
C GLU A 391 -10.23 21.23 18.12
N ARG A 392 -10.04 21.62 16.86
CA ARG A 392 -9.05 22.61 16.43
C ARG A 392 -9.69 23.97 16.14
N GLU A 393 -10.90 24.19 16.64
CA GLU A 393 -11.67 25.42 16.48
C GLU A 393 -11.96 25.77 15.01
N ALA A 394 -11.90 24.77 14.11
CA ALA A 394 -12.31 24.97 12.73
C ALA A 394 -13.85 24.93 12.64
N ASP A 395 -14.41 25.84 11.86
CA ASP A 395 -15.85 25.95 11.61
C ASP A 395 -16.09 26.02 10.09
N PRO A 396 -16.85 25.07 9.50
CA PRO A 396 -17.12 25.06 8.07
C PRO A 396 -17.98 26.24 7.61
N PHE A 397 -18.64 26.96 8.54
CA PHE A 397 -19.53 28.08 8.24
C PHE A 397 -18.93 29.45 8.59
N SER A 398 -17.77 29.49 9.24
CA SER A 398 -17.12 30.76 9.63
C SER A 398 -16.40 31.41 8.44
N PRO A 399 -16.57 32.73 8.21
CA PRO A 399 -15.86 33.46 7.18
C PRO A 399 -14.39 33.76 7.53
N SER A 400 -14.02 33.71 8.82
CA SER A 400 -12.63 33.84 9.27
C SER A 400 -12.09 32.45 9.63
N GLN A 401 -11.39 31.82 8.69
CA GLN A 401 -10.84 30.49 8.92
C GLN A 401 -9.37 30.59 9.33
N ARG A 402 -9.06 30.10 10.53
CA ARG A 402 -7.71 29.64 10.83
C ARG A 402 -7.43 28.46 9.92
N HIS A 403 -6.30 28.49 9.20
CA HIS A 403 -5.95 27.39 8.31
C HIS A 403 -5.66 26.12 9.12
N VAL A 404 -6.50 25.10 8.99
CA VAL A 404 -6.33 23.79 9.60
C VAL A 404 -6.20 22.74 8.49
N ARG A 405 -5.26 21.79 8.65
CA ARG A 405 -5.07 20.69 7.69
C ARG A 405 -6.42 20.01 7.42
N ASN A 406 -6.71 19.72 6.15
CA ASN A 406 -7.93 19.01 5.74
C ASN A 406 -9.27 19.69 6.10
N GLN A 407 -9.28 21.01 6.33
CA GLN A 407 -10.49 21.76 6.70
C GLN A 407 -11.66 21.64 5.70
N ASP A 408 -11.40 21.31 4.43
CA ASP A 408 -12.46 21.13 3.42
C ASP A 408 -13.24 19.80 3.59
N TRP A 409 -12.84 18.95 4.54
CA TRP A 409 -13.32 17.56 4.65
C TRP A 409 -14.17 17.27 5.90
N PHE A 410 -14.89 18.27 6.43
CA PHE A 410 -15.78 18.11 7.61
C PHE A 410 -16.79 16.96 7.51
N HIS A 411 -17.22 16.59 6.31
CA HIS A 411 -18.20 15.51 6.09
C HIS A 411 -17.60 14.11 6.26
N MET A 412 -16.28 13.96 6.22
CA MET A 412 -15.62 12.66 6.15
C MET A 412 -15.69 11.91 7.48
N ARG A 413 -16.04 10.62 7.40
CA ARG A 413 -16.06 9.72 8.55
C ARG A 413 -15.55 8.33 8.16
N ASN A 414 -14.29 8.08 8.45
CA ASN A 414 -13.68 6.77 8.24
C ASN A 414 -13.97 5.86 9.44
N ASP A 415 -14.39 4.62 9.19
CA ASP A 415 -14.68 3.63 10.23
C ASP A 415 -14.67 2.20 9.63
N ASP A 416 -13.62 1.88 8.87
CA ASP A 416 -13.57 0.68 8.04
C ASP A 416 -12.17 0.04 8.06
N ILE A 417 -12.09 -1.24 7.68
CA ILE A 417 -10.82 -1.93 7.46
C ILE A 417 -10.36 -1.68 6.02
N LEU A 418 -9.20 -1.06 5.89
CA LEU A 418 -8.58 -0.71 4.61
C LEU A 418 -7.25 -1.44 4.43
N SER A 419 -6.92 -1.79 3.20
CA SER A 419 -5.58 -2.27 2.83
C SER A 419 -4.62 -1.09 2.75
N MET A 420 -3.59 -1.11 3.60
CA MET A 420 -2.57 -0.05 3.66
C MET A 420 -1.41 -0.33 2.70
N PRO A 421 -0.70 0.70 2.19
CA PRO A 421 0.54 0.50 1.46
C PRO A 421 1.57 -0.29 2.29
N ASP A 422 1.72 0.12 3.56
CA ASP A 422 2.58 -0.45 4.61
C ASP A 422 1.93 -0.09 5.97
N LYS A 423 2.02 -0.90 7.03
CA LYS A 423 1.38 -0.60 8.34
C LYS A 423 2.24 0.17 9.33
N TRP A 424 3.50 0.38 9.02
CA TRP A 424 4.44 1.18 9.77
C TRP A 424 4.66 2.52 9.10
N GLU A 425 5.24 2.59 7.89
CA GLU A 425 5.60 3.87 7.25
C GLU A 425 4.38 4.62 6.68
N HIS A 426 3.40 3.89 6.17
CA HIS A 426 2.17 4.46 5.65
C HIS A 426 0.93 3.90 6.38
N PRO A 427 0.78 4.12 7.71
CA PRO A 427 -0.29 3.55 8.53
C PRO A 427 -1.64 4.27 8.28
N SER A 428 -1.89 4.65 7.03
CA SER A 428 -2.98 5.40 6.48
C SER A 428 -3.14 5.02 5.01
N TYR A 429 -4.37 5.02 4.51
CA TYR A 429 -4.60 4.70 3.10
C TYR A 429 -4.12 5.83 2.19
N ALA A 430 -3.76 5.46 0.96
CA ALA A 430 -3.65 6.37 -0.17
C ALA A 430 -4.60 5.87 -1.27
N ALA A 431 -5.42 6.77 -1.81
CA ALA A 431 -6.52 6.39 -2.70
C ALA A 431 -6.05 5.61 -3.94
N TRP A 432 -4.98 6.09 -4.59
CA TRP A 432 -4.49 5.47 -5.83
C TRP A 432 -3.76 4.14 -5.57
N ASP A 433 -3.01 4.01 -4.47
CA ASP A 433 -2.45 2.75 -4.00
C ASP A 433 -3.52 1.66 -3.89
N LEU A 434 -4.67 2.00 -3.29
CA LEU A 434 -5.76 1.05 -3.07
C LEU A 434 -6.30 0.45 -4.38
N ALA A 435 -6.26 1.19 -5.49
CA ALA A 435 -6.62 0.67 -6.80
C ALA A 435 -5.66 -0.44 -7.27
N PHE A 436 -4.36 -0.30 -6.97
CA PHE A 436 -3.37 -1.34 -7.23
C PHE A 436 -3.46 -2.51 -6.26
N HIS A 437 -3.75 -2.23 -4.98
CA HIS A 437 -4.00 -3.26 -3.97
C HIS A 437 -5.17 -4.13 -4.38
N ALA A 438 -6.26 -3.52 -4.84
CA ALA A 438 -7.46 -4.23 -5.27
C ALA A 438 -7.16 -5.22 -6.40
N ALA A 439 -6.27 -4.88 -7.34
CA ALA A 439 -5.89 -5.80 -8.41
C ALA A 439 -5.15 -7.05 -7.91
N ALA A 440 -4.25 -6.89 -6.93
CA ALA A 440 -3.57 -8.00 -6.29
C ALA A 440 -4.51 -8.80 -5.35
N LEU A 441 -5.36 -8.12 -4.57
CA LEU A 441 -6.37 -8.73 -3.71
C LEU A 441 -7.36 -9.60 -4.49
N ALA A 442 -7.66 -9.26 -5.75
CA ALA A 442 -8.56 -10.02 -6.60
C ALA A 442 -8.11 -11.47 -6.85
N GLU A 443 -6.82 -11.77 -6.65
CA GLU A 443 -6.28 -13.13 -6.75
C GLU A 443 -6.65 -14.00 -5.56
N VAL A 444 -6.93 -13.42 -4.38
CA VAL A 444 -7.29 -14.16 -3.17
C VAL A 444 -8.75 -13.95 -2.73
N ASP A 445 -9.31 -12.77 -2.98
CA ASP A 445 -10.64 -12.38 -2.51
C ASP A 445 -11.20 -11.20 -3.32
N ILE A 446 -11.84 -11.53 -4.46
CA ILE A 446 -12.41 -10.51 -5.35
C ILE A 446 -13.56 -9.72 -4.73
N ASP A 447 -14.30 -10.30 -3.78
CA ASP A 447 -15.40 -9.60 -3.12
C ASP A 447 -14.84 -8.55 -2.14
N TYR A 448 -13.76 -8.88 -1.41
CA TYR A 448 -13.04 -7.88 -0.61
C TYR A 448 -12.42 -6.79 -1.49
N ALA A 449 -11.76 -7.15 -2.59
CA ALA A 449 -11.17 -6.18 -3.53
C ALA A 449 -12.20 -5.16 -4.04
N LYS A 450 -13.40 -5.62 -4.43
CA LYS A 450 -14.51 -4.73 -4.81
C LYS A 450 -14.95 -3.82 -3.66
N SER A 451 -15.06 -4.35 -2.44
CA SER A 451 -15.44 -3.54 -1.26
C SER A 451 -14.44 -2.42 -0.97
N GLN A 452 -13.13 -2.66 -1.14
CA GLN A 452 -12.09 -1.65 -0.94
C GLN A 452 -12.26 -0.49 -1.92
N MET A 453 -12.59 -0.78 -3.18
CA MET A 453 -12.92 0.25 -4.17
C MET A 453 -14.18 1.02 -3.78
N GLU A 454 -15.26 0.33 -3.43
CA GLU A 454 -16.55 0.97 -3.10
C GLU A 454 -16.46 1.90 -1.88
N ILE A 455 -15.64 1.58 -0.87
CA ILE A 455 -15.47 2.40 0.35
C ILE A 455 -15.05 3.83 0.01
N LEU A 456 -14.04 4.02 -0.86
CA LEU A 456 -13.55 5.35 -1.23
C LEU A 456 -14.60 6.21 -1.97
N PHE A 457 -15.56 5.57 -2.63
CA PHE A 457 -16.65 6.23 -3.35
C PHE A 457 -17.95 6.34 -2.54
N SER A 458 -17.94 5.91 -1.28
CA SER A 458 -19.08 6.12 -0.38
C SER A 458 -19.19 7.60 0.02
N ASP A 459 -20.39 7.99 0.44
CA ASP A 459 -20.69 9.33 0.98
C ASP A 459 -19.90 9.68 2.25
N ARG A 460 -19.33 8.67 2.93
CA ARG A 460 -18.45 8.84 4.08
C ARG A 460 -17.01 9.24 3.71
N TYR A 461 -16.59 9.01 2.46
CA TYR A 461 -15.22 9.22 1.99
C TYR A 461 -15.14 10.21 0.83
N GLN A 462 -15.94 10.02 -0.23
CA GLN A 462 -15.92 10.88 -1.41
C GLN A 462 -16.48 12.25 -1.07
N HIS A 463 -15.73 13.31 -1.38
CA HIS A 463 -16.20 14.67 -1.21
C HIS A 463 -17.48 14.89 -2.03
N PRO A 464 -18.48 15.66 -1.55
CA PRO A 464 -19.72 15.93 -2.30
C PRO A 464 -19.52 16.54 -3.69
N SER A 465 -18.36 17.14 -3.96
CA SER A 465 -17.98 17.63 -5.28
C SER A 465 -17.54 16.54 -6.27
N GLY A 466 -17.40 15.29 -5.83
CA GLY A 466 -16.88 14.16 -6.60
C GLY A 466 -15.41 13.81 -6.34
N GLN A 467 -14.68 14.60 -5.53
CA GLN A 467 -13.24 14.35 -5.26
C GLN A 467 -13.04 13.12 -4.37
N LEU A 468 -12.02 12.31 -4.68
CA LEU A 468 -11.56 11.24 -3.79
C LEU A 468 -10.52 11.77 -2.79
N PRO A 469 -10.54 11.34 -1.52
CA PRO A 469 -9.53 11.74 -0.56
C PRO A 469 -8.19 11.12 -0.91
N ALA A 470 -7.15 11.94 -1.10
CA ALA A 470 -5.81 11.49 -1.48
C ALA A 470 -5.15 10.60 -0.42
N HIS A 471 -4.69 11.19 0.68
CA HIS A 471 -4.08 10.52 1.84
C HIS A 471 -4.20 11.40 3.09
N GLU A 472 -3.94 10.87 4.29
CA GLU A 472 -4.23 11.58 5.55
C GLU A 472 -3.49 12.91 5.71
N TRP A 473 -2.27 13.03 5.16
CA TRP A 473 -1.49 14.27 5.21
C TRP A 473 -2.15 15.44 4.48
N HIS A 474 -2.91 15.17 3.41
CA HIS A 474 -3.60 16.19 2.63
C HIS A 474 -4.68 15.55 1.72
N PHE A 475 -5.92 15.47 2.22
CA PHE A 475 -6.99 14.81 1.47
C PHE A 475 -7.36 15.52 0.16
N SER A 476 -7.11 16.82 0.08
CA SER A 476 -7.40 17.65 -1.10
C SER A 476 -6.38 17.49 -2.25
N ASP A 477 -5.31 16.71 -2.06
CA ASP A 477 -4.40 16.37 -3.15
C ASP A 477 -5.10 15.60 -4.26
N ALA A 478 -4.48 15.61 -5.44
CA ALA A 478 -4.97 14.88 -6.60
C ALA A 478 -3.99 13.77 -6.94
N HIS A 479 -4.46 12.54 -6.91
CA HIS A 479 -3.70 11.36 -7.31
C HIS A 479 -4.07 10.92 -8.74
N PRO A 480 -3.22 10.13 -9.42
CA PRO A 480 -3.59 9.48 -10.68
C PRO A 480 -4.97 8.77 -10.61
N PRO A 481 -5.91 9.06 -11.54
CA PRO A 481 -7.28 8.53 -11.52
C PRO A 481 -7.37 7.10 -12.08
N VAL A 482 -6.60 6.16 -11.51
CA VAL A 482 -6.53 4.75 -11.94
C VAL A 482 -7.74 3.90 -11.52
N HIS A 483 -8.67 4.48 -10.76
CA HIS A 483 -9.80 3.77 -10.15
C HIS A 483 -10.79 3.20 -11.18
N ALA A 484 -10.97 3.87 -12.32
CA ALA A 484 -11.80 3.34 -13.40
C ALA A 484 -11.21 2.07 -14.03
N ALA A 485 -9.87 2.03 -14.19
CA ALA A 485 -9.18 0.84 -14.64
C ALA A 485 -9.33 -0.30 -13.64
N ALA A 486 -9.10 -0.04 -12.35
CA ALA A 486 -9.27 -1.04 -11.30
C ALA A 486 -10.70 -1.59 -11.23
N ALA A 487 -11.73 -0.74 -11.31
CA ALA A 487 -13.13 -1.19 -11.30
C ALA A 487 -13.45 -2.09 -12.50
N LEU A 488 -13.01 -1.71 -13.70
CA LEU A 488 -13.18 -2.51 -14.90
C LEU A 488 -12.40 -3.84 -14.81
N TYR A 489 -11.17 -3.80 -14.30
CA TYR A 489 -10.35 -4.98 -14.06
C TYR A 489 -11.07 -5.97 -13.14
N LEU A 490 -11.57 -5.52 -11.98
CA LEU A 490 -12.28 -6.37 -11.03
C LEU A 490 -13.53 -6.99 -11.67
N TYR A 491 -14.30 -6.21 -12.43
CA TYR A 491 -15.46 -6.74 -13.16
C TYR A 491 -15.06 -7.85 -14.16
N ARG A 492 -14.02 -7.60 -14.98
CA ARG A 492 -13.54 -8.58 -15.98
C ARG A 492 -12.89 -9.80 -15.33
N ARG A 493 -12.16 -9.61 -14.23
CA ARG A 493 -11.55 -10.70 -13.46
C ARG A 493 -12.62 -11.59 -12.84
N GLU A 494 -13.67 -11.00 -12.26
CA GLU A 494 -14.81 -11.77 -11.77
C GLU A 494 -15.52 -12.52 -12.89
N LYS A 495 -15.73 -11.87 -14.05
CA LYS A 495 -16.30 -12.49 -15.25
C LYS A 495 -15.47 -13.69 -15.70
N ALA A 496 -14.14 -13.60 -15.64
CA ALA A 496 -13.25 -14.73 -15.94
C ALA A 496 -13.31 -15.85 -14.88
N GLN A 497 -13.32 -15.49 -13.59
CA GLN A 497 -13.34 -16.46 -12.47
C GLN A 497 -14.70 -17.16 -12.29
N ARG A 498 -15.81 -16.46 -12.58
CA ARG A 498 -17.18 -16.89 -12.25
C ARG A 498 -18.09 -17.04 -13.48
N ALA A 499 -17.55 -16.88 -14.70
CA ALA A 499 -18.28 -16.83 -15.98
C ALA A 499 -19.34 -15.71 -16.11
N ARG A 500 -19.46 -14.83 -15.09
CA ARG A 500 -20.38 -13.69 -15.05
C ARG A 500 -19.76 -12.57 -14.24
N GLY A 501 -19.75 -11.35 -14.80
CA GLY A 501 -19.33 -10.15 -14.08
C GLY A 501 -20.46 -9.54 -13.26
N ASP A 502 -20.11 -8.84 -12.18
CA ASP A 502 -21.05 -8.09 -11.34
C ASP A 502 -21.40 -6.74 -11.98
N THR A 503 -22.44 -6.75 -12.81
CA THR A 503 -22.94 -5.57 -13.51
C THR A 503 -23.44 -4.49 -12.54
N GLU A 504 -24.00 -4.87 -11.39
CA GLU A 504 -24.50 -3.90 -10.41
C GLU A 504 -23.34 -3.15 -9.75
N PHE A 505 -22.26 -3.85 -9.38
CA PHE A 505 -21.01 -3.22 -8.96
C PHE A 505 -20.51 -2.22 -10.00
N LEU A 506 -20.46 -2.63 -11.27
CA LEU A 506 -19.96 -1.77 -12.33
C LEU A 506 -20.84 -0.52 -12.53
N GLN A 507 -22.17 -0.64 -12.42
CA GLN A 507 -23.10 0.50 -12.45
C GLN A 507 -22.92 1.44 -11.26
N ARG A 508 -22.78 0.91 -10.04
CA ARG A 508 -22.52 1.72 -8.83
C ARG A 508 -21.22 2.51 -8.99
N MET A 509 -20.14 1.83 -9.36
CA MET A 509 -18.84 2.45 -9.60
C MET A 509 -18.91 3.50 -10.71
N PHE A 510 -19.58 3.20 -11.83
CA PHE A 510 -19.74 4.15 -12.95
C PHE A 510 -20.31 5.50 -12.49
N SER A 511 -21.39 5.50 -11.71
CA SER A 511 -22.03 6.74 -11.26
C SER A 511 -21.08 7.63 -10.43
N ARG A 512 -20.26 6.99 -9.57
CA ARG A 512 -19.32 7.67 -8.68
C ARG A 512 -18.06 8.12 -9.41
N LEU A 513 -17.59 7.32 -10.37
CA LEU A 513 -16.53 7.67 -11.31
C LEU A 513 -16.96 8.82 -12.22
N TYR A 514 -18.20 8.86 -12.70
CA TYR A 514 -18.69 9.97 -13.51
C TYR A 514 -18.64 11.30 -12.73
N ALA A 515 -19.03 11.29 -11.44
CA ALA A 515 -18.91 12.46 -10.57
C ALA A 515 -17.44 12.89 -10.38
N ASN A 516 -16.53 11.93 -10.16
CA ASN A 516 -15.10 12.21 -10.04
C ASN A 516 -14.50 12.76 -11.35
N PHE A 517 -14.84 12.17 -12.49
CA PHE A 517 -14.44 12.67 -13.81
C PHE A 517 -14.90 14.12 -14.02
N THR A 518 -16.14 14.44 -13.65
CA THR A 518 -16.68 15.80 -13.73
C THR A 518 -15.95 16.78 -12.79
N TRP A 519 -15.54 16.32 -11.60
CA TRP A 519 -14.69 17.13 -10.71
C TRP A 519 -13.36 17.49 -11.37
N TRP A 520 -12.69 16.52 -12.01
CA TRP A 520 -11.45 16.75 -12.74
C TRP A 520 -11.61 17.80 -13.83
N LEU A 521 -12.66 17.67 -14.67
CA LEU A 521 -12.97 18.63 -15.74
C LEU A 521 -13.13 20.07 -15.21
N ASN A 522 -13.75 20.24 -14.04
CA ASN A 522 -14.13 21.56 -13.54
C ASN A 522 -13.07 22.21 -12.63
N ARG A 523 -12.32 21.42 -11.86
CA ARG A 523 -11.43 21.94 -10.81
C ARG A 523 -9.94 21.85 -11.15
N LYS A 524 -9.56 21.01 -12.12
CA LYS A 524 -8.16 20.80 -12.48
C LYS A 524 -7.82 21.31 -13.88
N ASP A 525 -8.81 21.66 -14.71
CA ASP A 525 -8.63 22.42 -15.96
C ASP A 525 -8.87 23.92 -15.73
N ARG A 526 -7.92 24.60 -15.08
CA ARG A 526 -8.06 26.01 -14.65
C ARG A 526 -8.44 26.96 -15.79
N LEU A 527 -8.07 26.63 -17.03
CA LEU A 527 -8.27 27.50 -18.19
C LEU A 527 -9.39 27.02 -19.13
N GLY A 528 -10.03 25.88 -18.85
CA GLY A 528 -11.01 25.26 -19.74
C GLY A 528 -10.40 24.86 -21.10
N LYS A 529 -9.09 24.56 -21.12
CA LYS A 529 -8.32 24.27 -22.33
C LYS A 529 -7.92 22.80 -22.45
N THR A 530 -8.45 21.96 -21.57
CA THR A 530 -8.18 20.52 -21.54
C THR A 530 -6.72 20.22 -21.16
N ILE A 531 -6.11 21.12 -20.38
CA ILE A 531 -4.77 20.92 -19.79
C ILE A 531 -4.93 20.99 -18.27
N TYR A 532 -4.63 19.88 -17.61
CA TYR A 532 -4.85 19.69 -16.19
C TYR A 532 -3.56 19.93 -15.42
N ALA A 533 -3.65 20.38 -14.17
CA ALA A 533 -2.49 20.58 -13.30
C ALA A 533 -2.83 20.41 -11.81
N GLY A 534 -1.82 20.08 -11.01
CA GLY A 534 -1.84 20.16 -9.53
C GLY A 534 -2.13 18.84 -8.79
N GLY A 535 -1.24 18.49 -7.86
CA GLY A 535 -1.24 17.27 -7.02
C GLY A 535 -0.12 16.30 -7.42
N PHE A 536 -0.14 15.05 -6.90
CA PHE A 536 0.72 13.91 -7.28
C PHE A 536 0.55 13.42 -8.74
N VAL A 537 -0.24 14.14 -9.54
CA VAL A 537 -0.61 13.77 -10.91
C VAL A 537 0.61 13.69 -11.84
N SER A 538 1.67 14.44 -11.53
CA SER A 538 2.93 14.43 -12.28
C SER A 538 3.94 13.37 -11.84
N VAL A 539 3.62 12.56 -10.82
CA VAL A 539 4.59 11.72 -10.09
C VAL A 539 5.62 12.62 -9.40
N ASP A 540 5.51 12.72 -8.08
CA ASP A 540 6.28 13.69 -7.30
C ASP A 540 7.79 13.59 -7.55
N GLY A 541 8.49 14.72 -7.57
CA GLY A 541 9.96 14.75 -7.65
C GLY A 541 10.61 14.38 -9.00
N VAL A 542 9.87 13.83 -9.97
CA VAL A 542 10.39 13.54 -11.33
C VAL A 542 10.82 14.84 -12.04
N GLY A 543 9.98 15.88 -11.93
CA GLY A 543 10.18 17.17 -12.56
C GLY A 543 11.10 18.11 -11.78
N ILE A 544 11.27 19.32 -12.33
CA ILE A 544 12.02 20.41 -11.70
C ILE A 544 11.19 21.17 -10.66
N PHE A 545 9.89 21.28 -10.90
CA PHE A 545 8.98 22.08 -10.10
C PHE A 545 8.04 21.17 -9.31
N ASP A 546 7.69 21.62 -8.11
CA ASP A 546 6.52 21.12 -7.41
C ASP A 546 5.27 21.41 -8.26
N GLY A 547 4.57 20.35 -8.67
CA GLY A 547 3.35 20.45 -9.47
C GLY A 547 2.19 21.16 -8.73
N THR A 548 2.30 21.33 -7.41
CA THR A 548 1.32 21.98 -6.54
C THR A 548 1.63 23.45 -6.25
N ALA A 549 2.90 23.87 -6.39
CA ALA A 549 3.34 25.23 -6.06
C ALA A 549 3.23 26.20 -7.25
N ALA A 550 3.00 27.47 -6.94
CA ALA A 550 3.14 28.52 -7.95
C ALA A 550 4.62 28.63 -8.38
N LEU A 551 4.87 28.78 -9.68
CA LEU A 551 6.23 29.02 -10.16
C LEU A 551 6.73 30.36 -9.61
N PRO A 552 7.99 30.45 -9.12
CA PRO A 552 8.56 31.69 -8.56
C PRO A 552 8.40 32.92 -9.46
N THR A 553 8.39 32.71 -10.77
CA THR A 553 8.25 33.75 -11.80
C THR A 553 6.83 34.23 -12.05
N GLY A 554 5.79 33.58 -11.51
CA GLY A 554 4.38 33.86 -11.84
C GLY A 554 3.89 33.20 -13.14
N GLY A 555 4.70 32.32 -13.74
CA GLY A 555 4.27 31.40 -14.80
C GLY A 555 3.45 30.21 -14.28
N TYR A 556 3.12 29.26 -15.16
CA TYR A 556 2.50 27.99 -14.75
C TYR A 556 3.01 26.81 -15.57
N LEU A 557 3.00 25.63 -14.94
CA LEU A 557 3.38 24.35 -15.54
C LEU A 557 2.15 23.72 -16.22
N GLU A 558 2.30 23.37 -17.50
CA GLU A 558 1.34 22.56 -18.23
C GLU A 558 1.84 21.11 -18.26
N GLN A 559 1.21 20.27 -17.43
CA GLN A 559 1.66 18.90 -17.17
C GLN A 559 1.03 17.95 -18.19
N SER A 560 1.87 17.33 -19.03
CA SER A 560 1.45 16.31 -20.00
C SER A 560 0.84 15.10 -19.30
N THR A 561 1.40 14.74 -18.16
CA THR A 561 0.99 13.62 -17.31
C THR A 561 -0.49 13.69 -16.93
N ALA A 562 -0.97 14.87 -16.54
CA ALA A 562 -2.35 15.04 -16.10
C ALA A 562 -3.36 14.92 -17.25
N ALA A 563 -3.02 15.43 -18.44
CA ALA A 563 -3.83 15.25 -19.64
C ALA A 563 -3.88 13.78 -20.08
N VAL A 564 -2.74 13.06 -20.02
CA VAL A 564 -2.67 11.61 -20.30
C VAL A 564 -3.56 10.83 -19.34
N TRP A 565 -3.51 11.14 -18.04
CA TRP A 565 -4.34 10.47 -17.05
C TRP A 565 -5.84 10.66 -17.31
N MET A 566 -6.26 11.86 -17.72
CA MET A 566 -7.65 12.10 -18.11
C MET A 566 -8.04 11.42 -19.42
N ALA A 567 -7.11 11.29 -20.37
CA ALA A 567 -7.33 10.50 -21.58
C ALA A 567 -7.50 9.01 -21.25
N TYR A 568 -6.65 8.47 -20.38
CA TYR A 568 -6.77 7.11 -19.87
C TYR A 568 -8.07 6.89 -19.10
N TYR A 569 -8.46 7.84 -18.24
CA TYR A 569 -9.73 7.79 -17.52
C TYR A 569 -10.92 7.79 -18.48
N ALA A 570 -10.95 8.69 -19.47
CA ALA A 570 -12.00 8.71 -20.49
C ALA A 570 -12.09 7.36 -21.22
N GLN A 571 -10.96 6.75 -21.58
CA GLN A 571 -10.90 5.42 -22.20
C GLN A 571 -11.46 4.31 -21.32
N ARG A 572 -11.13 4.28 -20.03
CA ARG A 572 -11.71 3.30 -19.10
C ARG A 572 -13.21 3.54 -18.89
N MET A 573 -13.68 4.77 -18.92
CA MET A 573 -15.12 5.07 -18.90
C MET A 573 -15.82 4.59 -20.18
N ILE A 574 -15.17 4.68 -21.36
CA ILE A 574 -15.69 4.10 -22.61
C ILE A 574 -15.84 2.59 -22.48
N ASP A 575 -14.79 1.88 -22.02
CA ASP A 575 -14.83 0.44 -21.78
C ASP A 575 -16.01 0.06 -20.87
N ILE A 576 -16.17 0.76 -19.74
CA ILE A 576 -17.27 0.52 -18.79
C ILE A 576 -18.62 0.75 -19.47
N CYS A 577 -18.79 1.85 -20.22
CA CYS A 577 -20.03 2.11 -20.94
C CYS A 577 -20.35 1.02 -21.96
N LEU A 578 -19.35 0.49 -22.68
CA LEU A 578 -19.54 -0.59 -23.65
C LEU A 578 -19.96 -1.89 -22.96
N GLU A 579 -19.36 -2.25 -21.82
CA GLU A 579 -19.79 -3.43 -21.04
C GLU A 579 -21.21 -3.26 -20.48
N LEU A 580 -21.57 -2.05 -20.01
CA LEU A 580 -22.90 -1.76 -19.47
C LEU A 580 -23.97 -1.64 -20.57
N ALA A 581 -23.59 -1.27 -21.79
CA ALA A 581 -24.52 -1.15 -22.92
C ALA A 581 -25.16 -2.49 -23.32
N GLU A 582 -24.48 -3.60 -23.06
CA GLU A 582 -25.00 -4.97 -23.30
C GLU A 582 -26.26 -5.26 -22.46
N VAL A 583 -26.42 -4.59 -21.32
CA VAL A 583 -27.63 -4.71 -20.48
C VAL A 583 -28.53 -3.47 -20.55
N ALA A 584 -27.98 -2.30 -20.87
CA ALA A 584 -28.66 -1.02 -20.80
C ALA A 584 -28.18 -0.09 -21.93
N PRO A 585 -28.85 -0.07 -23.10
CA PRO A 585 -28.33 0.58 -24.31
C PRO A 585 -28.04 2.10 -24.20
N HIS A 586 -28.63 2.81 -23.24
CA HIS A 586 -28.39 4.25 -23.05
C HIS A 586 -26.95 4.60 -22.67
N TYR A 587 -26.16 3.65 -22.17
CA TYR A 587 -24.72 3.87 -21.92
C TYR A 587 -23.93 4.14 -23.21
N ILE A 588 -24.45 3.79 -24.39
CA ILE A 588 -23.82 4.14 -25.68
C ILE A 588 -23.76 5.65 -25.90
N ASP A 589 -24.75 6.41 -25.42
CA ASP A 589 -24.73 7.86 -25.51
C ASP A 589 -23.57 8.45 -24.68
N LEU A 590 -23.33 7.88 -23.50
CA LEU A 590 -22.23 8.26 -22.61
C LEU A 590 -20.87 7.80 -23.18
N ALA A 591 -20.80 6.60 -23.79
CA ALA A 591 -19.60 6.15 -24.50
C ALA A 591 -19.21 7.15 -25.59
N ALA A 592 -20.17 7.62 -26.39
CA ALA A 592 -19.92 8.63 -27.41
C ALA A 592 -19.37 9.94 -26.81
N GLN A 593 -19.94 10.40 -25.69
CA GLN A 593 -19.47 11.58 -24.98
C GLN A 593 -18.01 11.43 -24.50
N PHE A 594 -17.66 10.29 -23.90
CA PHE A 594 -16.29 10.03 -23.45
C PHE A 594 -15.30 9.89 -24.62
N ILE A 595 -15.71 9.31 -25.75
CA ILE A 595 -14.88 9.31 -26.98
C ILE A 595 -14.65 10.75 -27.44
N SER A 596 -15.68 11.60 -27.45
CA SER A 596 -15.50 13.01 -27.81
C SER A 596 -14.53 13.70 -26.84
N HIS A 597 -14.65 13.50 -25.53
CA HIS A 597 -13.69 14.04 -24.55
C HIS A 597 -12.26 13.57 -24.83
N PHE A 598 -12.05 12.28 -25.10
CA PHE A 598 -10.74 11.74 -25.46
C PHE A 598 -10.16 12.40 -26.72
N ILE A 599 -10.96 12.58 -27.78
CA ILE A 599 -10.50 13.22 -29.03
C ILE A 599 -10.08 14.67 -28.75
N TRP A 600 -10.83 15.42 -27.93
CA TRP A 600 -10.45 16.78 -27.51
C TRP A 600 -9.15 16.78 -26.69
N LEU A 601 -9.01 15.85 -25.73
CA LEU A 601 -7.80 15.68 -24.91
C LEU A 601 -6.56 15.43 -25.76
N ALA A 602 -6.62 14.40 -26.61
CA ALA A 602 -5.54 14.06 -27.51
C ALA A 602 -5.19 15.25 -28.43
N SER A 603 -6.21 15.92 -28.98
CA SER A 603 -6.03 17.11 -29.83
C SER A 603 -5.41 18.32 -29.12
N ALA A 604 -5.56 18.42 -27.80
CA ALA A 604 -4.97 19.51 -27.02
C ALA A 604 -3.49 19.26 -26.70
N MET A 605 -3.07 17.99 -26.57
CA MET A 605 -1.71 17.61 -26.20
C MET A 605 -0.69 17.76 -27.32
N ASP A 606 -1.10 17.54 -28.57
CA ASP A 606 -0.21 17.50 -29.72
C ASP A 606 -0.72 18.42 -30.84
N ARG A 607 -0.52 19.73 -30.67
CA ARG A 607 -0.92 20.74 -31.66
C ARG A 607 0.17 20.95 -32.71
N PRO A 608 -0.19 21.32 -33.96
CA PRO A 608 0.78 21.68 -34.98
C PRO A 608 1.78 22.75 -34.51
N GLU A 609 3.03 22.62 -34.95
CA GLU A 609 4.13 23.53 -34.59
C GLU A 609 3.72 25.01 -34.78
N GLY A 610 3.98 25.84 -33.77
CA GLY A 610 3.66 27.27 -33.78
C GLY A 610 2.21 27.64 -33.42
N THR A 611 1.31 26.69 -33.15
CA THR A 611 -0.12 26.97 -32.87
C THR A 611 -0.55 26.83 -31.40
N GLY A 612 0.37 26.47 -30.49
CA GLY A 612 0.06 26.34 -29.06
C GLY A 612 0.99 25.40 -28.30
N ILE A 613 0.42 24.50 -27.51
CA ILE A 613 1.14 23.50 -26.72
C ILE A 613 1.54 22.35 -27.63
N GLU A 614 2.83 22.07 -27.67
CA GLU A 614 3.42 20.96 -28.38
C GLU A 614 4.10 20.08 -27.32
N MET A 615 3.40 19.08 -26.78
CA MET A 615 4.01 18.18 -25.78
C MET A 615 4.90 17.13 -26.44
N TRP A 616 4.57 16.71 -27.66
CA TRP A 616 5.43 15.90 -28.50
C TRP A 616 6.62 16.74 -29.00
N ASP A 617 7.84 16.21 -28.94
CA ASP A 617 8.99 16.80 -29.58
C ASP A 617 9.34 15.98 -30.82
N GLU A 618 9.02 16.52 -32.00
CA GLU A 618 9.23 15.84 -33.28
C GLU A 618 10.71 15.58 -33.58
N ARG A 619 11.64 16.32 -32.97
CA ARG A 619 13.08 16.07 -33.16
C ARG A 619 13.53 14.91 -32.28
N ASP A 620 13.11 14.91 -31.03
CA ASP A 620 13.59 13.90 -30.08
C ASP A 620 12.79 12.59 -30.11
N GLY A 621 11.54 12.64 -30.56
CA GLY A 621 10.63 11.50 -30.63
C GLY A 621 10.08 11.09 -29.27
N PHE A 622 9.77 12.08 -28.43
CA PHE A 622 9.38 11.86 -27.04
C PHE A 622 8.42 12.95 -26.55
N PHE A 623 7.63 12.63 -25.52
CA PHE A 623 6.72 13.59 -24.88
C PHE A 623 7.37 14.29 -23.69
N TYR A 624 7.09 15.59 -23.54
CA TYR A 624 7.64 16.45 -22.49
C TYR A 624 6.58 17.36 -21.87
N ASP A 625 6.79 17.68 -20.60
CA ASP A 625 6.07 18.76 -19.93
C ASP A 625 6.51 20.12 -20.47
N VAL A 626 5.62 21.11 -20.35
CA VAL A 626 5.82 22.44 -20.92
C VAL A 626 5.61 23.50 -19.84
N VAL A 627 6.56 24.43 -19.73
CA VAL A 627 6.45 25.60 -18.85
C VAL A 627 6.03 26.81 -19.64
N ARG A 628 5.02 27.53 -19.15
CA ARG A 628 4.68 28.87 -19.62
C ARG A 628 5.26 29.90 -18.68
N CYS A 629 6.25 30.64 -19.18
CA CYS A 629 6.84 31.76 -18.47
C CYS A 629 5.94 33.02 -18.58
N PRO A 630 6.10 33.99 -17.67
CA PRO A 630 5.54 35.33 -17.86
C PRO A 630 5.93 35.92 -19.22
N GLY A 631 5.01 36.65 -19.86
CA GLY A 631 5.22 37.20 -21.20
C GLY A 631 4.92 36.24 -22.36
N GLY A 632 4.43 35.02 -22.07
CA GLY A 632 3.92 34.09 -23.09
C GLY A 632 4.96 33.16 -23.71
N ARG A 633 6.23 33.22 -23.26
CA ARG A 633 7.28 32.28 -23.68
C ARG A 633 6.94 30.86 -23.20
N ILE A 634 7.04 29.90 -24.12
CA ILE A 634 6.78 28.48 -23.90
C ILE A 634 8.10 27.72 -23.98
N GLU A 635 8.40 26.87 -23.00
CA GLU A 635 9.63 26.08 -22.96
C GLU A 635 9.35 24.62 -22.60
N LYS A 636 9.86 23.69 -23.42
CA LYS A 636 9.76 22.23 -23.19
C LYS A 636 10.80 21.80 -22.15
N LEU A 637 10.34 21.14 -21.08
CA LEU A 637 11.20 20.51 -20.09
C LEU A 637 11.65 19.15 -20.61
N ARG A 638 12.81 19.11 -21.29
CA ARG A 638 13.37 17.91 -21.93
C ARG A 638 13.99 16.91 -20.93
N VAL A 639 13.20 16.55 -19.93
CA VAL A 639 13.50 15.51 -18.95
C VAL A 639 12.88 14.22 -19.46
N ARG A 640 13.71 13.26 -19.90
CA ARG A 640 13.23 11.94 -20.33
C ARG A 640 12.94 11.10 -19.10
N SER A 641 11.70 11.18 -18.65
CA SER A 641 11.19 10.41 -17.52
C SER A 641 10.01 9.53 -17.92
N MET A 642 9.52 8.75 -16.95
CA MET A 642 8.32 7.93 -17.11
C MET A 642 7.09 8.74 -17.54
N THR A 643 7.03 10.04 -17.25
CA THR A 643 5.88 10.87 -17.62
C THR A 643 5.71 10.92 -19.13
N GLY A 644 6.83 10.98 -19.87
CA GLY A 644 6.84 10.91 -21.34
C GLY A 644 6.54 9.51 -21.91
N LEU A 645 6.53 8.46 -21.08
CA LEU A 645 6.13 7.10 -21.46
C LEU A 645 4.64 6.82 -21.22
N LEU A 646 3.99 7.54 -20.29
CA LEU A 646 2.58 7.34 -19.97
C LEU A 646 1.59 7.48 -21.14
N PRO A 647 1.84 8.29 -22.20
CA PRO A 647 0.97 8.31 -23.38
C PRO A 647 0.73 6.92 -24.00
N LEU A 648 1.66 5.96 -23.82
CA LEU A 648 1.47 4.58 -24.25
C LEU A 648 0.28 3.91 -23.53
N CYS A 649 0.11 4.19 -22.24
CA CYS A 649 -0.94 3.63 -21.40
C CYS A 649 -2.34 4.13 -21.78
N ALA A 650 -2.45 5.33 -22.36
CA ALA A 650 -3.70 5.88 -22.88
C ALA A 650 -4.05 5.31 -24.26
N THR A 651 -4.20 3.99 -24.33
CA THR A 651 -4.61 3.24 -25.53
C THR A 651 -5.84 2.38 -25.24
N LEU A 652 -6.88 2.56 -26.06
CA LEU A 652 -8.08 1.74 -26.08
C LEU A 652 -8.24 1.04 -27.42
N ILE A 653 -8.47 -0.27 -27.39
CA ILE A 653 -8.80 -1.08 -28.55
C ILE A 653 -10.29 -1.40 -28.53
N ILE A 654 -11.00 -1.08 -29.61
CA ILE A 654 -12.42 -1.37 -29.77
C ILE A 654 -12.58 -2.47 -30.82
N GLU A 655 -13.33 -3.51 -30.48
CA GLU A 655 -13.57 -4.65 -31.37
C GLU A 655 -14.46 -4.26 -32.56
N ALA A 656 -14.24 -4.88 -33.72
CA ALA A 656 -15.03 -4.63 -34.92
C ALA A 656 -16.52 -4.86 -34.69
N GLU A 657 -16.86 -5.89 -33.90
CA GLU A 657 -18.23 -6.25 -33.57
C GLU A 657 -18.93 -5.18 -32.71
N GLN A 658 -18.21 -4.54 -31.77
CA GLN A 658 -18.76 -3.48 -30.93
C GLN A 658 -19.20 -2.28 -31.77
N TRP A 659 -18.42 -1.94 -32.81
CA TRP A 659 -18.81 -0.92 -33.76
C TRP A 659 -20.05 -1.31 -34.57
N GLN A 660 -20.13 -2.56 -35.04
CA GLN A 660 -21.25 -3.05 -35.84
C GLN A 660 -22.57 -3.07 -35.05
N ARG A 661 -22.51 -3.42 -33.76
CA ARG A 661 -23.67 -3.45 -32.85
C ARG A 661 -24.22 -2.05 -32.53
N HIS A 662 -23.40 -1.00 -32.63
CA HIS A 662 -23.76 0.36 -32.24
C HIS A 662 -23.50 1.41 -33.34
N PRO A 663 -24.32 1.45 -34.42
CA PRO A 663 -24.14 2.40 -35.52
C PRO A 663 -24.19 3.88 -35.09
N VAL A 664 -25.01 4.19 -34.07
CA VAL A 664 -25.14 5.55 -33.51
C VAL A 664 -23.80 6.03 -32.92
N LEU A 665 -23.03 5.13 -32.30
CA LEU A 665 -21.70 5.45 -31.79
C LEU A 665 -20.76 5.84 -32.93
N GLN A 666 -20.74 5.07 -34.03
CA GLN A 666 -19.93 5.39 -35.20
C GLN A 666 -20.25 6.77 -35.77
N GLN A 667 -21.55 7.09 -35.89
CA GLN A 667 -21.99 8.38 -36.41
C GLN A 667 -21.48 9.55 -35.55
N ARG A 668 -21.67 9.51 -34.23
CA ARG A 668 -21.25 10.59 -33.33
C ARG A 668 -19.74 10.79 -33.29
N VAL A 669 -18.98 9.70 -33.37
CA VAL A 669 -17.52 9.77 -33.45
C VAL A 669 -17.09 10.38 -34.77
N ALA A 670 -17.72 10.00 -35.89
CA ALA A 670 -17.46 10.62 -37.18
C ALA A 670 -17.76 12.13 -37.19
N GLU A 671 -18.88 12.56 -36.61
CA GLU A 671 -19.23 13.98 -36.45
C GLU A 671 -18.21 14.74 -35.60
N THR A 672 -17.70 14.14 -34.52
CA THR A 672 -16.66 14.76 -33.68
C THR A 672 -15.36 14.94 -34.47
N LEU A 673 -14.95 13.93 -35.23
CA LEU A 673 -13.72 13.99 -36.04
C LEU A 673 -13.83 14.96 -37.22
N GLN A 674 -15.02 15.16 -37.77
CA GLN A 674 -15.26 16.21 -38.76
C GLN A 674 -15.03 17.61 -38.17
N ARG A 675 -15.37 17.82 -36.89
CA ARG A 675 -15.12 19.08 -36.17
C ARG A 675 -13.66 19.21 -35.72
N LEU A 676 -12.96 18.10 -35.51
CA LEU A 676 -11.58 18.03 -35.05
C LEU A 676 -10.69 17.23 -36.01
N PRO A 677 -10.50 17.70 -37.26
CA PRO A 677 -9.71 16.96 -38.25
C PRO A 677 -8.25 16.74 -37.82
N GLN A 678 -7.71 17.60 -36.95
CA GLN A 678 -6.36 17.49 -36.42
C GLN A 678 -6.08 16.20 -35.66
N PHE A 679 -7.09 15.53 -35.10
CA PHE A 679 -6.88 14.25 -34.42
C PHE A 679 -6.24 13.19 -35.34
N ARG A 680 -6.60 13.20 -36.63
CA ARG A 680 -6.02 12.29 -37.64
C ARG A 680 -4.55 12.58 -37.93
N THR A 681 -4.08 13.79 -37.63
CA THR A 681 -2.65 14.14 -37.75
C THR A 681 -1.85 13.68 -36.54
N ILE A 682 -2.51 13.53 -35.39
CA ILE A 682 -1.90 13.07 -34.13
C ILE A 682 -1.79 11.55 -34.11
N ASN A 683 -2.85 10.86 -34.54
CA ASN A 683 -2.88 9.41 -34.68
C ASN A 683 -3.26 9.04 -36.12
N ARG A 684 -2.24 8.74 -36.93
CA ARG A 684 -2.40 8.37 -38.35
C ARG A 684 -3.01 6.99 -38.54
N ASP A 685 -2.93 6.13 -37.52
CA ASP A 685 -3.53 4.80 -37.54
C ASP A 685 -5.04 4.85 -37.32
N TYR A 686 -5.60 6.00 -36.91
CA TYR A 686 -7.03 6.12 -36.72
C TYR A 686 -7.80 5.97 -38.03
N GLY A 687 -8.68 4.95 -38.08
CA GLY A 687 -9.45 4.59 -39.27
C GLY A 687 -8.77 3.58 -40.18
N VAL A 688 -7.56 3.15 -39.83
CA VAL A 688 -6.93 1.94 -40.40
C VAL A 688 -7.39 0.74 -39.57
N PRO A 689 -7.90 -0.35 -40.17
CA PRO A 689 -8.26 -1.54 -39.42
C PRO A 689 -7.00 -2.29 -38.93
N GLY A 690 -6.94 -2.61 -37.65
CA GLY A 690 -5.93 -3.49 -37.06
C GLY A 690 -6.27 -4.97 -37.23
N VAL A 691 -5.56 -5.82 -36.49
CA VAL A 691 -5.86 -7.27 -36.41
C VAL A 691 -7.35 -7.48 -36.08
N ALA A 692 -7.99 -8.42 -36.77
CA ALA A 692 -9.42 -8.72 -36.64
C ALA A 692 -10.37 -7.52 -36.90
N GLY A 693 -9.91 -6.49 -37.62
CA GLY A 693 -10.72 -5.31 -37.92
C GLY A 693 -10.89 -4.34 -36.74
N ARG A 694 -10.06 -4.47 -35.70
CA ARG A 694 -10.08 -3.61 -34.52
C ARG A 694 -9.74 -2.17 -34.85
N THR A 695 -10.30 -1.24 -34.08
CA THR A 695 -10.00 0.19 -34.13
C THR A 695 -9.23 0.60 -32.88
N MET A 696 -8.22 1.46 -33.02
CA MET A 696 -7.45 1.99 -31.91
C MET A 696 -7.79 3.47 -31.65
N LEU A 697 -8.06 3.79 -30.38
CA LEU A 697 -8.07 5.15 -29.84
C LEU A 697 -6.81 5.33 -29.01
N SER A 698 -5.82 6.05 -29.53
CA SER A 698 -4.53 6.30 -28.85
C SER A 698 -3.99 7.69 -29.17
N ILE A 699 -3.12 8.20 -28.29
CA ILE A 699 -2.36 9.44 -28.47
C ILE A 699 -1.11 9.18 -29.35
N VAL A 700 -0.71 7.91 -29.49
CA VAL A 700 0.45 7.48 -30.30
C VAL A 700 -0.01 6.67 -31.51
N ASP A 701 0.64 6.90 -32.65
CA ASP A 701 0.57 6.03 -33.83
C ASP A 701 1.83 5.15 -33.93
N ALA A 702 1.91 4.31 -34.96
CA ALA A 702 2.99 3.35 -35.14
C ALA A 702 4.38 4.00 -35.26
N ASP A 703 4.47 5.22 -35.81
CA ASP A 703 5.73 5.94 -35.96
C ASP A 703 6.21 6.47 -34.61
N LYS A 704 5.34 7.18 -33.89
CA LYS A 704 5.63 7.66 -32.53
C LYS A 704 5.96 6.50 -31.59
N LEU A 705 5.20 5.41 -31.67
CA LEU A 705 5.39 4.21 -30.87
C LEU A 705 6.81 3.64 -31.05
N ARG A 706 7.27 3.45 -32.30
CA ARG A 706 8.63 2.93 -32.55
C ARG A 706 9.71 3.85 -31.98
N ARG A 707 9.53 5.17 -32.07
CA ARG A 707 10.48 6.15 -31.52
C ARG A 707 10.53 6.11 -30.00
N ILE A 708 9.38 6.06 -29.33
CA ILE A 708 9.31 5.92 -27.87
C ILE A 708 9.94 4.59 -27.44
N LEU A 709 9.60 3.48 -28.11
CA LEU A 709 10.14 2.15 -27.78
C LEU A 709 11.67 2.07 -27.97
N SER A 710 12.24 2.79 -28.93
CA SER A 710 13.69 2.85 -29.11
C SER A 710 14.42 3.44 -27.90
N ARG A 711 13.74 4.27 -27.10
CA ARG A 711 14.25 4.84 -25.84
C ARG A 711 13.90 3.93 -24.67
N LEU A 712 12.63 3.52 -24.57
CA LEU A 712 12.12 2.68 -23.48
C LEU A 712 12.93 1.37 -23.37
N LEU A 713 13.26 0.75 -24.51
CA LEU A 713 13.96 -0.52 -24.57
C LEU A 713 15.49 -0.39 -24.66
N SER A 714 16.04 0.82 -24.54
CA SER A 714 17.49 1.03 -24.49
C SER A 714 18.01 0.84 -23.08
N GLU A 715 19.03 0.01 -22.92
CA GLU A 715 19.65 -0.25 -21.61
C GLU A 715 20.46 0.96 -21.10
N ASP A 716 20.95 1.81 -22.02
CA ASP A 716 21.59 3.09 -21.75
C ASP A 716 20.60 4.20 -21.37
N GLU A 717 19.29 3.93 -21.49
CA GLU A 717 18.22 4.85 -21.11
C GLU A 717 17.32 4.20 -20.04
N PHE A 718 16.16 3.66 -20.42
CA PHE A 718 15.13 3.25 -19.47
C PHE A 718 15.18 1.76 -19.10
N LEU A 719 15.68 0.87 -19.96
CA LEU A 719 15.57 -0.57 -19.74
C LEU A 719 16.65 -1.06 -18.76
N SER A 720 16.24 -1.31 -17.52
CA SER A 720 17.06 -1.93 -16.48
C SER A 720 17.01 -3.46 -16.59
N PRO A 721 18.01 -4.21 -16.09
CA PRO A 721 17.85 -5.66 -15.82
C PRO A 721 16.65 -6.02 -14.94
N TYR A 722 16.07 -5.03 -14.26
CA TYR A 722 15.02 -5.18 -13.25
C TYR A 722 13.66 -4.54 -13.64
N GLY A 723 13.54 -3.94 -14.84
CA GLY A 723 12.31 -3.31 -15.31
C GLY A 723 12.57 -2.01 -16.06
N VAL A 724 11.57 -1.13 -16.16
CA VAL A 724 11.68 0.20 -16.74
C VAL A 724 11.95 1.22 -15.63
N ARG A 725 13.05 1.97 -15.77
CA ARG A 725 13.46 3.05 -14.85
C ARG A 725 12.48 4.23 -14.91
N SER A 726 12.35 4.94 -13.79
CA SER A 726 11.53 6.15 -13.71
C SER A 726 12.13 7.36 -14.44
N LEU A 727 13.44 7.39 -14.63
CA LEU A 727 14.17 8.41 -15.38
C LEU A 727 15.21 7.74 -16.28
N SER A 728 15.39 8.28 -17.49
CA SER A 728 16.41 7.78 -18.42
C SER A 728 17.81 7.91 -17.82
N LYS A 729 18.57 6.81 -17.86
CA LYS A 729 19.96 6.75 -17.39
C LYS A 729 20.89 7.72 -18.13
N MET A 730 20.50 8.21 -19.31
CA MET A 730 21.23 9.27 -20.03
C MET A 730 21.49 10.51 -19.16
N HIS A 731 20.59 10.81 -18.22
CA HIS A 731 20.69 11.98 -17.34
C HIS A 731 21.78 11.85 -16.28
N GLN A 732 22.45 10.70 -16.20
CA GLN A 732 23.69 10.52 -15.44
C GLN A 732 24.86 11.27 -16.08
N GLY A 733 25.00 11.18 -17.41
CA GLY A 733 26.04 11.89 -18.16
C GLY A 733 25.63 13.28 -18.63
N THR A 734 24.33 13.47 -18.89
CA THR A 734 23.77 14.72 -19.41
C THR A 734 22.55 15.15 -18.57
N PRO A 735 22.77 15.65 -17.34
CA PRO A 735 21.67 16.10 -16.49
C PRO A 735 20.92 17.26 -17.15
N PHE A 736 19.60 17.28 -17.01
CA PHE A 736 18.79 18.37 -17.50
C PHE A 736 18.98 19.60 -16.59
N ARG A 737 19.13 20.77 -17.20
CA ARG A 737 19.37 22.05 -16.50
C ARG A 737 18.36 23.07 -17.00
N PHE A 738 17.75 23.80 -16.06
CA PHE A 738 16.78 24.85 -16.34
C PHE A 738 17.10 26.08 -15.49
N GLN A 739 17.10 27.26 -16.11
CA GLN A 739 17.42 28.51 -15.44
C GLN A 739 16.13 29.27 -15.10
N ILE A 740 15.93 29.59 -13.82
CA ILE A 740 14.79 30.38 -13.34
C ILE A 740 15.27 31.38 -12.29
N ASP A 741 14.96 32.68 -12.47
CA ASP A 741 15.37 33.78 -11.56
C ASP A 741 16.86 33.77 -11.16
N GLY A 742 17.74 33.38 -12.08
CA GLY A 742 19.19 33.32 -11.85
C GLY A 742 19.66 32.09 -11.05
N GLN A 743 18.76 31.15 -10.74
CA GLN A 743 19.08 29.85 -10.13
C GLN A 743 19.01 28.72 -11.17
N GLU A 744 19.98 27.81 -11.12
CA GLU A 744 19.96 26.58 -11.90
C GLU A 744 19.18 25.50 -11.15
N CYS A 745 18.09 25.02 -11.77
CA CYS A 745 17.45 23.78 -11.38
C CYS A 745 18.03 22.61 -12.18
N ARG A 746 18.30 21.49 -11.51
CA ARG A 746 18.95 20.31 -12.10
C ARG A 746 18.13 19.03 -11.86
N VAL A 747 17.99 18.23 -12.91
CA VAL A 747 17.48 16.85 -12.83
C VAL A 747 18.57 15.91 -13.31
N GLU A 748 18.93 14.97 -12.45
CA GLU A 748 19.97 13.97 -12.70
C GLU A 748 19.47 12.57 -12.36
N TYR A 749 20.10 11.57 -12.98
CA TYR A 749 19.79 10.17 -12.73
C TYR A 749 20.33 9.73 -11.36
N ALA A 750 19.44 9.20 -10.53
CA ALA A 750 19.71 8.60 -9.24
C ALA A 750 19.00 7.24 -9.18
N PRO A 751 19.71 6.12 -9.35
CA PRO A 751 19.08 4.80 -9.46
C PRO A 751 18.42 4.33 -8.17
N GLY A 752 18.92 4.72 -6.99
CA GLY A 752 18.49 4.23 -5.67
C GLY A 752 17.77 5.29 -4.84
N ALA A 753 18.21 5.56 -3.60
CA ALA A 753 17.65 6.61 -2.76
C ALA A 753 17.92 8.02 -3.33
N SER A 754 17.03 8.99 -3.07
CA SER A 754 17.16 10.33 -3.64
C SER A 754 18.35 11.10 -3.04
N PRO A 755 19.26 11.66 -3.86
CA PRO A 755 20.41 12.43 -3.38
C PRO A 755 20.02 13.85 -2.91
N VAL A 756 18.81 14.29 -3.22
CA VAL A 756 18.27 15.60 -2.85
C VAL A 756 16.98 15.43 -2.07
N LEU A 757 16.71 16.34 -1.14
CA LEU A 757 15.45 16.32 -0.42
C LEU A 757 14.32 16.60 -1.42
N GLN A 758 13.41 15.63 -1.57
CA GLN A 758 12.20 15.73 -2.37
C GLN A 758 11.02 15.34 -1.48
N PHE A 759 9.82 15.83 -1.83
CA PHE A 759 8.51 15.58 -1.20
C PHE A 759 8.47 14.38 -0.25
N GLY A 760 8.14 14.61 1.03
CA GLY A 760 8.00 13.54 2.03
C GLY A 760 9.29 12.86 2.47
N GLY A 761 10.46 13.19 1.91
CA GLY A 761 11.77 12.69 2.33
C GLY A 761 12.21 11.43 1.61
N ASN A 762 11.38 10.36 1.63
CA ASN A 762 11.81 8.98 1.35
C ASN A 762 11.63 8.47 -0.09
N ALA A 763 10.81 9.13 -0.90
CA ALA A 763 10.55 8.70 -2.28
C ALA A 763 11.61 9.21 -3.27
N ASN A 764 11.94 8.39 -4.28
CA ASN A 764 12.76 8.81 -5.42
C ASN A 764 12.17 8.35 -6.77
N TRP A 765 11.88 9.30 -7.64
CA TRP A 765 11.36 9.05 -8.98
C TRP A 765 12.35 9.41 -10.11
N ARG A 766 13.63 9.60 -9.77
CA ARG A 766 14.70 10.00 -10.70
C ARG A 766 15.61 8.86 -11.14
N GLY A 767 15.07 7.65 -11.25
CA GLY A 767 15.83 6.49 -11.70
C GLY A 767 15.36 5.12 -11.24
N PRO A 768 14.76 4.96 -10.04
CA PRO A 768 14.31 3.66 -9.56
C PRO A 768 13.20 3.03 -10.42
N VAL A 769 13.01 1.72 -10.26
CA VAL A 769 11.92 0.93 -10.83
C VAL A 769 10.73 0.90 -9.85
N TRP A 770 9.55 1.25 -10.35
CA TRP A 770 8.29 1.27 -9.59
C TRP A 770 7.27 0.32 -10.21
N PHE A 771 6.65 -0.52 -9.39
CA PHE A 771 5.70 -1.55 -9.83
C PHE A 771 4.43 -1.01 -10.51
N PRO A 772 3.76 0.05 -10.01
CA PRO A 772 2.55 0.59 -10.63
C PRO A 772 2.74 0.95 -12.11
N PHE A 773 3.79 1.74 -12.40
CA PHE A 773 4.07 2.22 -13.76
C PHE A 773 4.51 1.12 -14.69
N ASN A 774 5.39 0.24 -14.23
CA ASN A 774 5.83 -0.91 -15.02
C ASN A 774 4.64 -1.83 -15.37
N THR A 775 3.73 -2.04 -14.42
CA THR A 775 2.52 -2.84 -14.64
C THR A 775 1.62 -2.19 -15.70
N LEU A 776 1.40 -0.88 -15.62
CA LEU A 776 0.63 -0.14 -16.63
C LEU A 776 1.28 -0.19 -18.02
N LEU A 777 2.61 -0.10 -18.11
CA LEU A 777 3.34 -0.24 -19.37
C LEU A 777 3.22 -1.64 -19.96
N VAL A 778 3.31 -2.69 -19.15
CA VAL A 778 3.06 -4.07 -19.57
C VAL A 778 1.64 -4.23 -20.12
N CYS A 779 0.63 -3.65 -19.44
CA CYS A 779 -0.74 -3.63 -19.94
C CYS A 779 -0.86 -2.90 -21.28
N ALA A 780 -0.23 -1.72 -21.40
CA ALA A 780 -0.26 -0.91 -22.61
C ALA A 780 0.32 -1.65 -23.82
N LEU A 781 1.46 -2.32 -23.65
CA LEU A 781 2.11 -3.10 -24.70
C LEU A 781 1.26 -4.29 -25.15
N ARG A 782 0.59 -4.98 -24.22
CA ARG A 782 -0.36 -6.05 -24.55
C ARG A 782 -1.59 -5.51 -25.30
N GLN A 783 -2.14 -4.36 -24.90
CA GLN A 783 -3.24 -3.70 -25.61
C GLN A 783 -2.83 -3.31 -27.04
N LEU A 784 -1.67 -2.68 -27.21
CA LEU A 784 -1.15 -2.31 -28.53
C LEU A 784 -0.89 -3.55 -29.41
N HIS A 785 -0.47 -4.68 -28.82
CA HIS A 785 -0.34 -5.94 -29.54
C HIS A 785 -1.67 -6.46 -30.11
N LEU A 786 -2.81 -6.26 -29.41
CA LEU A 786 -4.12 -6.67 -29.92
C LEU A 786 -4.48 -5.97 -31.24
N TYR A 787 -3.92 -4.77 -31.48
CA TYR A 787 -4.13 -4.00 -32.70
C TYR A 787 -3.07 -4.31 -33.79
N TYR A 788 -1.78 -4.25 -33.46
CA TYR A 788 -0.70 -4.43 -34.44
C TYR A 788 -0.33 -5.90 -34.73
N GLY A 789 -0.67 -6.82 -33.83
CA GLY A 789 -0.31 -8.24 -33.92
C GLY A 789 1.20 -8.47 -33.98
N ASP A 790 1.58 -9.50 -34.74
CA ASP A 790 2.98 -9.92 -34.93
C ASP A 790 3.76 -9.07 -35.94
N THR A 791 3.10 -8.12 -36.60
CA THR A 791 3.67 -7.36 -37.72
C THR A 791 4.55 -6.21 -37.24
N LEU A 792 4.15 -5.52 -36.17
CA LEU A 792 4.98 -4.49 -35.56
C LEU A 792 6.00 -5.15 -34.64
N LYS A 793 7.26 -5.12 -35.08
CA LYS A 793 8.41 -5.58 -34.30
C LYS A 793 9.37 -4.45 -34.02
N VAL A 794 10.01 -4.52 -32.87
CA VAL A 794 11.07 -3.60 -32.42
C VAL A 794 12.25 -4.39 -31.88
N ALA A 795 13.45 -3.81 -31.93
CA ALA A 795 14.63 -4.40 -31.29
C ALA A 795 14.47 -4.32 -29.76
N CYS A 796 14.64 -5.45 -29.07
CA CYS A 796 14.55 -5.53 -27.62
C CYS A 796 15.66 -6.45 -27.08
N PRO A 797 16.70 -5.91 -26.40
CA PRO A 797 16.94 -4.48 -26.16
C PRO A 797 17.16 -3.67 -27.45
N SER A 798 16.98 -2.35 -27.39
CA SER A 798 17.25 -1.45 -28.51
C SER A 798 18.71 -1.54 -28.93
N GLY A 799 18.96 -1.53 -30.24
CA GLY A 799 20.30 -1.75 -30.81
C GLY A 799 20.72 -3.22 -30.93
N SER A 800 19.94 -4.17 -30.39
CA SER A 800 20.17 -5.60 -30.60
C SER A 800 19.59 -6.10 -31.93
N ASN A 801 20.00 -7.31 -32.35
CA ASN A 801 19.42 -8.01 -33.50
C ASN A 801 18.13 -8.78 -33.15
N GLN A 802 17.69 -8.76 -31.89
CA GLN A 802 16.53 -9.50 -31.43
C GLN A 802 15.25 -8.68 -31.64
N MET A 803 14.51 -9.03 -32.68
CA MET A 803 13.24 -8.38 -33.01
C MET A 803 12.08 -9.06 -32.29
N MET A 804 11.40 -8.32 -31.42
CA MET A 804 10.25 -8.77 -30.65
C MET A 804 8.96 -8.07 -31.08
N ASN A 805 7.83 -8.78 -31.08
CA ASN A 805 6.51 -8.14 -31.12
C ASN A 805 6.18 -7.53 -29.73
N LEU A 806 5.11 -6.74 -29.64
CA LEU A 806 4.79 -6.01 -28.40
C LEU A 806 4.40 -6.92 -27.23
N ALA A 807 3.83 -8.11 -27.47
CA ALA A 807 3.56 -9.10 -26.41
C ALA A 807 4.86 -9.68 -25.83
N GLN A 808 5.83 -10.00 -26.69
CA GLN A 808 7.17 -10.47 -26.29
C GLN A 808 7.93 -9.39 -25.51
N VAL A 809 7.82 -8.11 -25.91
CA VAL A 809 8.39 -6.99 -25.15
C VAL A 809 7.75 -6.88 -23.76
N ALA A 810 6.43 -6.99 -23.67
CA ALA A 810 5.72 -6.99 -22.39
C ALA A 810 6.21 -8.15 -21.49
N GLN A 811 6.40 -9.34 -22.06
CA GLN A 811 6.92 -10.50 -21.34
C GLN A 811 8.37 -10.31 -20.88
N GLU A 812 9.22 -9.67 -21.68
CA GLU A 812 10.61 -9.38 -21.29
C GLU A 812 10.68 -8.37 -20.13
N ILE A 813 9.82 -7.35 -20.11
CA ILE A 813 9.72 -6.42 -18.98
C ILE A 813 9.22 -7.15 -17.72
N THR A 814 8.17 -7.98 -17.85
CA THR A 814 7.67 -8.81 -16.74
C THR A 814 8.77 -9.72 -16.18
N ARG A 815 9.53 -10.40 -17.05
CA ARG A 815 10.65 -11.25 -16.63
C ARG A 815 11.70 -10.46 -15.84
N ARG A 816 12.03 -9.24 -16.27
CA ARG A 816 12.98 -8.36 -15.58
C ARG A 816 12.45 -7.93 -14.20
N LEU A 817 11.17 -7.57 -14.08
CA LEU A 817 10.54 -7.27 -12.78
C LEU A 817 10.56 -8.48 -11.85
N THR A 818 10.28 -9.67 -12.37
CA THR A 818 10.32 -10.91 -11.58
C THR A 818 11.73 -11.21 -11.06
N ASN A 819 12.77 -10.95 -11.85
CA ASN A 819 14.16 -11.17 -11.43
C ASN A 819 14.57 -10.37 -10.19
N ILE A 820 13.87 -9.29 -9.85
CA ILE A 820 14.10 -8.55 -8.59
C ILE A 820 14.01 -9.49 -7.39
N PHE A 821 13.02 -10.40 -7.40
CA PHE A 821 12.69 -11.26 -6.27
C PHE A 821 13.32 -12.65 -6.33
N LEU A 822 13.56 -13.17 -7.52
CA LEU A 822 14.04 -14.55 -7.67
C LEU A 822 15.53 -14.69 -7.36
N LYS A 823 15.90 -15.90 -6.93
CA LYS A 823 17.30 -16.28 -6.77
C LYS A 823 18.00 -16.27 -8.13
N ASN A 824 19.12 -15.57 -8.21
CA ASN A 824 20.02 -15.64 -9.35
C ASN A 824 20.89 -16.91 -9.31
N ALA A 825 21.81 -17.05 -10.27
CA ALA A 825 22.73 -18.19 -10.35
C ALA A 825 23.61 -18.40 -9.11
N ASN A 826 23.85 -17.35 -8.31
CA ASN A 826 24.59 -17.41 -7.04
C ASN A 826 23.68 -17.69 -5.83
N GLY A 827 22.38 -17.89 -6.03
CA GLY A 827 21.39 -18.05 -4.97
C GLY A 827 21.00 -16.75 -4.27
N HIS A 828 21.41 -15.59 -4.79
CA HIS A 828 21.16 -14.27 -4.21
C HIS A 828 19.91 -13.63 -4.82
N ARG A 829 19.21 -12.82 -4.03
CA ARG A 829 18.03 -12.06 -4.48
C ARG A 829 18.38 -10.57 -4.59
N PRO A 830 18.18 -9.91 -5.75
CA PRO A 830 18.51 -8.50 -5.92
C PRO A 830 17.94 -7.56 -4.85
N PHE A 831 16.66 -7.70 -4.46
CA PHE A 831 16.05 -6.78 -3.49
C PHE A 831 16.74 -6.76 -2.11
N HIS A 832 17.40 -7.85 -1.70
CA HIS A 832 18.16 -7.91 -0.45
C HIS A 832 19.46 -7.07 -0.49
N GLY A 833 19.85 -6.56 -1.66
CA GLY A 833 21.07 -5.79 -1.84
C GLY A 833 22.32 -6.58 -1.45
N VAL A 834 23.29 -5.92 -0.83
CA VAL A 834 24.59 -6.52 -0.48
C VAL A 834 24.68 -7.05 0.95
N ARG A 835 23.60 -6.99 1.75
CA ARG A 835 23.63 -7.33 3.17
C ARG A 835 23.79 -8.84 3.37
N ALA A 836 24.94 -9.25 3.93
CA ALA A 836 25.37 -10.64 4.00
C ALA A 836 24.37 -11.61 4.68
N PRO A 837 23.69 -11.27 5.80
CA PRO A 837 22.72 -12.19 6.41
C PRO A 837 21.58 -12.52 5.45
N PHE A 838 21.00 -11.51 4.78
CA PHE A 838 19.90 -11.70 3.84
C PHE A 838 20.27 -12.50 2.60
N GLN A 839 21.53 -12.50 2.18
CA GLN A 839 21.96 -13.26 1.02
C GLN A 839 22.41 -14.68 1.36
N ASN A 840 23.07 -14.88 2.50
CA ASN A 840 23.81 -16.10 2.79
C ASN A 840 23.22 -16.95 3.91
N ASP A 841 22.43 -16.36 4.82
CA ASP A 841 21.83 -17.09 5.94
C ASP A 841 20.50 -17.74 5.51
N VAL A 842 20.42 -19.05 5.67
CA VAL A 842 19.21 -19.85 5.38
C VAL A 842 17.97 -19.39 6.16
N ARG A 843 18.15 -18.66 7.28
CA ARG A 843 17.08 -18.12 8.12
C ARG A 843 16.61 -16.73 7.71
N PHE A 844 17.23 -16.14 6.69
CA PHE A 844 16.89 -14.83 6.14
C PHE A 844 16.63 -14.87 4.63
N ARG A 845 17.40 -15.63 3.86
CA ARG A 845 17.39 -15.61 2.38
C ARG A 845 16.06 -15.91 1.69
N ASP A 846 15.14 -16.53 2.41
CA ASP A 846 13.81 -16.91 1.91
C ASP A 846 12.68 -16.05 2.50
N LEU A 847 13.03 -15.04 3.32
CA LEU A 847 12.12 -14.04 3.86
C LEU A 847 12.02 -12.87 2.88
N VAL A 848 10.90 -12.77 2.17
CA VAL A 848 10.74 -11.82 1.08
C VAL A 848 10.22 -10.49 1.61
N LEU A 849 10.86 -9.40 1.21
CA LEU A 849 10.42 -8.03 1.50
C LEU A 849 9.92 -7.39 0.21
N PHE A 850 8.86 -6.61 0.31
CA PHE A 850 8.22 -5.94 -0.81
C PHE A 850 8.37 -4.45 -0.60
N HIS A 851 9.46 -3.92 -1.16
CA HIS A 851 9.84 -2.53 -0.98
C HIS A 851 8.98 -1.58 -1.81
N GLU A 852 8.99 -0.30 -1.43
CA GLU A 852 8.28 0.77 -2.13
C GLU A 852 8.72 0.90 -3.59
N TYR A 853 10.04 0.89 -3.80
CA TYR A 853 10.69 0.94 -5.09
C TYR A 853 12.03 0.20 -5.08
N PHE A 854 12.61 0.02 -6.26
CA PHE A 854 13.84 -0.76 -6.44
C PHE A 854 14.90 0.02 -7.20
N ASP A 855 16.15 -0.09 -6.76
CA ASP A 855 17.27 0.57 -7.40
C ASP A 855 17.33 0.20 -8.90
N GLY A 856 17.35 1.22 -9.75
CA GLY A 856 17.23 1.06 -11.20
C GLY A 856 18.42 0.35 -11.87
N ASP A 857 19.53 0.17 -11.17
CA ASP A 857 20.73 -0.49 -11.70
C ASP A 857 21.06 -1.82 -11.01
N THR A 858 20.68 -1.99 -9.74
CA THR A 858 21.03 -3.16 -8.92
C THR A 858 19.83 -4.00 -8.48
N GLY A 859 18.61 -3.46 -8.54
CA GLY A 859 17.40 -4.12 -8.10
C GLY A 859 17.24 -4.20 -6.57
N GLN A 860 18.12 -3.54 -5.81
CA GLN A 860 18.01 -3.46 -4.34
C GLN A 860 16.72 -2.75 -3.93
N GLY A 861 16.03 -3.28 -2.91
CA GLY A 861 14.83 -2.66 -2.37
C GLY A 861 15.14 -1.39 -1.57
N MET A 862 14.29 -0.37 -1.74
CA MET A 862 14.44 0.97 -1.18
C MET A 862 13.09 1.51 -0.69
N GLY A 863 13.11 2.54 0.17
CA GLY A 863 11.90 3.06 0.82
C GLY A 863 11.27 2.03 1.76
N ALA A 864 9.96 2.19 2.04
CA ALA A 864 9.20 1.32 2.93
C ALA A 864 9.44 -0.17 2.63
N SER A 865 9.85 -0.95 3.63
CA SER A 865 10.26 -2.36 3.46
C SER A 865 9.09 -3.36 3.41
N HIS A 866 7.92 -2.94 3.90
CA HIS A 866 6.68 -3.70 3.86
C HIS A 866 5.61 -2.98 3.05
N GLN A 867 6.04 -2.30 1.98
CA GLN A 867 5.19 -1.75 0.93
C GLN A 867 4.57 -2.85 0.05
N THR A 868 4.03 -3.88 0.70
CA THR A 868 3.29 -4.98 0.10
C THR A 868 1.87 -4.55 -0.29
N GLY A 869 1.68 -3.24 -0.47
CA GLY A 869 0.56 -2.61 -1.15
C GLY A 869 0.67 -2.81 -2.66
N TRP A 870 1.21 -1.84 -3.40
CA TRP A 870 1.31 -1.97 -4.86
C TRP A 870 2.36 -2.97 -5.30
N THR A 871 3.39 -3.26 -4.50
CA THR A 871 4.44 -4.20 -4.92
C THR A 871 3.91 -5.64 -4.94
N ALA A 872 2.78 -5.90 -4.28
CA ALA A 872 2.03 -7.15 -4.40
C ALA A 872 1.50 -7.43 -5.82
N LEU A 873 1.54 -6.44 -6.74
CA LEU A 873 1.29 -6.66 -8.18
C LEU A 873 2.22 -7.73 -8.79
N ILE A 874 3.38 -8.00 -8.17
CA ILE A 874 4.22 -9.14 -8.58
C ILE A 874 3.45 -10.46 -8.57
N ALA A 875 2.52 -10.67 -7.62
CA ALA A 875 1.68 -11.86 -7.60
C ALA A 875 0.84 -11.96 -8.88
N ARG A 876 0.28 -10.83 -9.35
CA ARG A 876 -0.48 -10.79 -10.60
C ARG A 876 0.39 -11.02 -11.83
N LEU A 877 1.60 -10.44 -11.85
CA LEU A 877 2.56 -10.61 -12.94
C LEU A 877 3.02 -12.07 -13.08
N LEU A 878 3.34 -12.73 -11.96
CA LEU A 878 3.63 -14.17 -11.89
C LEU A 878 2.43 -15.03 -12.30
N HIS A 879 1.21 -14.59 -11.97
CA HIS A 879 -0.03 -15.29 -12.34
C HIS A 879 -0.37 -15.15 -13.84
N SER A 880 0.10 -14.08 -14.51
CA SER A 880 -0.34 -13.76 -15.87
C SER A 880 0.38 -14.62 -16.93
N VAL A 881 -0.40 -15.34 -17.74
CA VAL A 881 0.03 -15.95 -19.01
C VAL A 881 -0.55 -15.13 -20.17
N ASP A 882 0.09 -15.16 -21.34
CA ASP A 882 0.07 -14.21 -22.49
C ASP A 882 -1.24 -13.48 -22.91
N THR A 883 -2.43 -13.82 -22.41
CA THR A 883 -3.72 -13.19 -22.78
C THR A 883 -4.54 -12.66 -21.60
N ASP A 884 -4.04 -12.79 -20.38
CA ASP A 884 -4.79 -12.47 -19.16
C ASP A 884 -4.72 -10.96 -18.85
N PRO A 885 -5.87 -10.25 -18.64
CA PRO A 885 -5.85 -8.82 -18.35
C PRO A 885 -5.13 -8.56 -17.02
N ILE A 886 -4.23 -7.56 -16.98
CA ILE A 886 -3.49 -7.17 -15.78
C ILE A 886 -4.08 -5.87 -15.17
N PHE A 887 -4.68 -4.99 -15.99
CA PHE A 887 -5.54 -3.85 -15.64
C PHE A 887 -6.45 -3.47 -16.81
#